data_AF-A0A8S0RQ52-F1
#
_entry.id   AF-A0A8S0RQ52-F1
#
_cell.length_a   1.000
_cell.length_b   1.000
_cell.length_c   1.000
_cell.angle_alpha   90.00
_cell.angle_beta   90.00
_cell.angle_gamma   90.00
#
_symmetry.space_group_name_H-M   'P 1'
#
loop_
_entity.id
_entity.type
_entity.pdbx_description
1 polymer ?
#
loop_
_entity_poly.entity_id
_entity_poly.type
_entity_poly.pdbx_seq_one_letter_code
_entity_poly.pdbx_strand_id
1 'polypeptide(L)'
;MGIDLVAGGKSKKTKRTAPKSNDIYLKLLVKLYRFLVRRTGSKFNAVILKRLFMSKVNKAPLSLSRLVTFMKGKEDKIAVLVGTVTDDIRAYEVPAMKVTALRFTERARARIEKSGGECLTFDQLALRAPLGQNTVLLRGPVKSREAVKHFGPAPGVPHSHTKPYVRAKGRKFERARDLQEKSIPEVISALVNVTRTEVLVCASNATGLRRKLKKHHSIDRRALDDCLELFADTVTELKTTLSNLAENSSEEKHYTNIQTLLSAAMTNQYTCLDGFAYSKNNTRRYIQGRLKKISMHLSNSLALLKKIKMEKKGSRNTELFDGYGSMKNGFPVWLKRKDRALLRASVNQTQFDLVVAKDGSGNFTTINEALTRAAAGARRVLDPPLVKRFVIHIRGGTYYEYVEVERRKSMITFIGDGTGKTLIKGNRNVADGWTTFRSSTVAVVGRGFIAKGITFENYAGPGKHQAVALRSSAEFSAFYQCSFVGYQDTLYVHSFRQFYRECDIYGTVDYIFGNAAVVIQNSNLYARKPNGKQKNTYTAQGRDDSNQNTGISILNCKVAAASDLIPVQSSFRTYLGRPWKQYSRTVYLLSHIGDLVEPAGWLEWDGTFALDTLYYGEYRNRGPGSNTTARVRWAGYRVINSSTEASQFTVGNFILGNQWLPATEIPFYSNLTAT
;
A
#
# COMPACT_ATOMS: atom_id res chain seq x y z
N MET A 1 34.28 -41.34 -31.76
CA MET A 1 34.42 -42.77 -31.44
C MET A 1 33.37 -43.13 -30.39
N GLY A 2 32.38 -43.99 -30.59
CA GLY A 2 31.83 -44.72 -31.72
C GLY A 2 30.43 -45.14 -31.23
N ILE A 3 29.41 -45.03 -32.07
CA ILE A 3 28.06 -45.49 -31.75
C ILE A 3 28.05 -46.99 -32.03
N ASP A 4 28.16 -47.82 -30.99
CA ASP A 4 27.88 -49.24 -31.11
C ASP A 4 26.37 -49.48 -30.94
N LEU A 5 25.73 -49.73 -32.08
CA LEU A 5 24.42 -50.35 -32.20
C LEU A 5 24.64 -51.86 -32.34
N VAL A 6 24.19 -52.64 -31.36
CA VAL A 6 23.92 -54.07 -31.54
C VAL A 6 22.40 -54.27 -31.44
N ALA A 7 21.88 -55.10 -32.34
CA ALA A 7 20.48 -55.36 -32.63
C ALA A 7 19.58 -55.48 -31.37
N GLY A 8 18.44 -54.78 -31.37
CA GLY A 8 17.34 -55.04 -30.43
C GLY A 8 17.06 -53.99 -29.34
N GLY A 9 17.55 -52.76 -29.47
CA GLY A 9 17.05 -51.62 -28.71
C GLY A 9 18.07 -50.97 -27.78
N LYS A 10 17.90 -49.66 -27.53
CA LYS A 10 18.75 -48.89 -26.60
C LYS A 10 18.83 -49.63 -25.27
N SER A 11 19.98 -50.23 -24.96
CA SER A 11 20.34 -50.57 -23.58
C SER A 11 20.47 -49.26 -22.81
N LYS A 12 19.33 -48.71 -22.39
CA LYS A 12 19.30 -47.68 -21.37
C LYS A 12 19.89 -48.37 -20.15
N LYS A 13 21.17 -48.10 -19.83
CA LYS A 13 21.73 -48.42 -18.52
C LYS A 13 20.82 -47.75 -17.47
N THR A 14 19.85 -48.50 -16.95
CA THR A 14 18.81 -47.99 -16.03
C THR A 14 19.37 -47.69 -14.64
N LYS A 15 20.61 -48.11 -14.37
CA LYS A 15 21.29 -47.99 -13.08
C LYS A 15 22.35 -46.88 -13.13
N ARG A 16 22.22 -45.90 -12.23
CA ARG A 16 23.23 -44.84 -12.05
C ARG A 16 24.50 -45.41 -11.41
N THR A 17 25.64 -45.21 -12.06
CA THR A 17 26.97 -45.66 -11.58
C THR A 17 27.78 -44.55 -10.88
N ALA A 18 27.31 -43.31 -10.97
CA ALA A 18 27.91 -42.13 -10.36
C ALA A 18 26.83 -41.12 -9.90
N PRO A 19 27.10 -40.26 -8.90
CA PRO A 19 26.19 -39.19 -8.52
C PRO A 19 26.15 -38.11 -9.63
N LYS A 20 24.97 -37.59 -9.95
CA LYS A 20 24.79 -36.43 -10.87
C LYS A 20 24.89 -35.06 -10.17
N SER A 21 25.37 -35.03 -8.92
CA SER A 21 25.46 -33.78 -8.12
C SER A 21 26.83 -33.14 -8.26
N ASN A 22 26.89 -31.80 -8.23
CA ASN A 22 28.13 -31.04 -8.17
C ASN A 22 28.67 -30.85 -6.74
N ASP A 23 27.91 -31.27 -5.72
CA ASP A 23 28.30 -31.24 -4.31
C ASP A 23 29.62 -32.01 -4.07
N ILE A 24 30.63 -31.28 -3.61
CA ILE A 24 31.99 -31.76 -3.36
C ILE A 24 31.99 -32.82 -2.25
N TYR A 25 31.23 -32.59 -1.17
CA TYR A 25 31.18 -33.51 -0.03
C TYR A 25 30.55 -34.85 -0.45
N LEU A 26 29.49 -34.83 -1.27
CA LEU A 26 28.90 -36.06 -1.81
C LEU A 26 29.89 -36.83 -2.71
N LYS A 27 30.68 -36.12 -3.53
CA LYS A 27 31.71 -36.74 -4.39
C LYS A 27 32.81 -37.39 -3.55
N LEU A 28 33.25 -36.76 -2.46
CA LEU A 28 34.24 -37.31 -1.53
C LEU A 28 33.70 -38.55 -0.80
N LEU A 29 32.47 -38.49 -0.28
CA LEU A 29 31.81 -39.66 0.33
C LEU A 29 31.69 -40.84 -0.64
N VAL A 30 31.38 -40.57 -1.92
CA VAL A 30 31.35 -41.61 -2.95
C VAL A 30 32.73 -42.25 -3.16
N LYS A 31 33.81 -41.45 -3.17
CA LYS A 31 35.18 -41.99 -3.25
C LYS A 31 35.50 -42.86 -2.02
N LEU A 32 35.18 -42.39 -0.82
CA LEU A 32 35.36 -43.13 0.44
C LEU A 32 34.60 -44.46 0.44
N TYR A 33 33.30 -44.47 0.15
CA TYR A 33 32.52 -45.70 0.15
C TYR A 33 32.86 -46.63 -1.03
N ARG A 34 33.34 -46.12 -2.18
CA ARG A 34 33.94 -46.95 -3.24
C ARG A 34 35.22 -47.63 -2.78
N PHE A 35 36.05 -46.95 -1.97
CA PHE A 35 37.23 -47.53 -1.37
C PHE A 35 36.85 -48.62 -0.35
N LEU A 36 35.92 -48.32 0.56
CA LEU A 36 35.46 -49.27 1.58
C LEU A 36 34.83 -50.52 0.95
N VAL A 37 33.97 -50.40 -0.06
CA VAL A 37 33.38 -51.57 -0.74
C VAL A 37 34.45 -52.47 -1.35
N ARG A 38 35.47 -51.88 -1.98
CA ARG A 38 36.57 -52.64 -2.60
C ARG A 38 37.45 -53.34 -1.56
N ARG A 39 37.71 -52.71 -0.42
CA ARG A 39 38.64 -53.23 0.60
C ARG A 39 37.98 -54.17 1.60
N THR A 40 36.71 -53.97 1.93
CA THR A 40 36.05 -54.72 3.01
C THR A 40 35.01 -55.73 2.53
N GLY A 41 34.55 -55.66 1.28
CA GLY A 41 33.50 -56.55 0.75
C GLY A 41 32.13 -56.42 1.45
N SER A 42 31.96 -55.47 2.39
CA SER A 42 30.75 -55.37 3.20
C SER A 42 29.52 -55.01 2.37
N LYS A 43 28.47 -55.84 2.46
CA LYS A 43 27.15 -55.60 1.83
C LYS A 43 26.54 -54.27 2.30
N PHE A 44 26.79 -53.86 3.54
CA PHE A 44 26.31 -52.59 4.09
C PHE A 44 26.87 -51.39 3.30
N ASN A 45 28.19 -51.35 3.09
CA ASN A 45 28.85 -50.29 2.34
C ASN A 45 28.40 -50.27 0.87
N ALA A 46 28.15 -51.44 0.27
CA ALA A 46 27.61 -51.53 -1.09
C ALA A 46 26.21 -50.91 -1.19
N VAL A 47 25.37 -51.08 -0.18
CA VAL A 47 24.04 -50.46 -0.12
C VAL A 47 24.14 -48.95 0.09
N ILE A 48 25.02 -48.46 0.97
CA ILE A 48 25.25 -47.02 1.14
C ILE A 48 25.68 -46.41 -0.19
N LEU A 49 26.68 -46.99 -0.84
CA LEU A 49 27.21 -46.50 -2.12
C LEU A 49 26.12 -46.44 -3.19
N LYS A 50 25.30 -47.50 -3.30
CA LYS A 50 24.14 -47.52 -4.20
C LYS A 50 23.14 -46.40 -3.89
N ARG A 51 22.88 -46.13 -2.60
CA ARG A 51 21.97 -45.07 -2.17
C ARG A 51 22.55 -43.67 -2.40
N LEU A 52 23.88 -43.48 -2.32
CA LEU A 52 24.52 -42.21 -2.65
C LEU A 52 24.32 -41.80 -4.12
N PHE A 53 24.20 -42.77 -5.04
CA PHE A 53 23.91 -42.52 -6.46
C PHE A 53 22.43 -42.22 -6.77
N MET A 54 21.52 -42.44 -5.82
CA MET A 54 20.09 -42.23 -6.04
C MET A 54 19.76 -40.76 -6.30
N SER A 55 18.72 -40.54 -7.12
CA SER A 55 18.14 -39.20 -7.32
C SER A 55 17.58 -38.64 -6.01
N LYS A 56 17.45 -37.31 -5.92
CA LYS A 56 16.82 -36.63 -4.77
C LYS A 56 15.41 -37.17 -4.48
N VAL A 57 14.67 -37.60 -5.51
CA VAL A 57 13.34 -38.21 -5.38
C VAL A 57 13.40 -39.52 -4.59
N ASN A 58 14.38 -40.38 -4.90
CA ASN A 58 14.53 -41.71 -4.30
C ASN A 58 15.24 -41.72 -2.94
N LYS A 59 15.90 -40.61 -2.57
CA LYS A 59 16.43 -40.34 -1.22
C LYS A 59 15.34 -39.69 -0.35
N ALA A 60 14.32 -40.47 0.01
CA ALA A 60 13.20 -39.96 0.80
C ALA A 60 13.64 -39.53 2.21
N PRO A 61 13.19 -38.37 2.71
CA PRO A 61 13.46 -37.95 4.08
C PRO A 61 12.72 -38.84 5.10
N LEU A 62 13.21 -38.84 6.33
CA LEU A 62 12.61 -39.56 7.46
C LEU A 62 12.31 -38.56 8.59
N SER A 63 11.09 -38.59 9.12
CA SER A 63 10.68 -37.74 10.25
C SER A 63 11.17 -38.30 11.58
N LEU A 64 11.40 -37.44 12.58
CA LEU A 64 11.77 -37.85 13.94
C LEU A 64 10.80 -38.88 14.52
N SER A 65 9.49 -38.65 14.41
CA SER A 65 8.46 -39.60 14.87
C SER A 65 8.69 -41.04 14.38
N ARG A 66 8.96 -41.20 13.08
CA ARG A 66 9.20 -42.51 12.46
C ARG A 66 10.57 -43.07 12.81
N LEU A 67 11.56 -42.20 12.95
CA LEU A 67 12.89 -42.58 13.40
C LEU A 67 12.81 -43.21 14.80
N VAL A 68 12.10 -42.57 15.73
CA VAL A 68 11.82 -43.10 17.08
C VAL A 68 11.12 -44.46 16.98
N THR A 69 10.08 -44.58 16.15
CA THR A 69 9.38 -45.86 15.97
C THR A 69 10.29 -46.97 15.45
N PHE A 70 11.17 -46.69 14.47
CA PHE A 70 12.07 -47.69 13.91
C PHE A 70 13.23 -48.08 14.84
N MET A 71 13.55 -47.22 15.80
CA MET A 71 14.61 -47.44 16.79
C MET A 71 14.10 -48.04 18.11
N LYS A 72 12.78 -48.18 18.28
CA LYS A 72 12.20 -48.87 19.44
C LYS A 72 12.76 -50.30 19.55
N GLY A 73 13.39 -50.61 20.68
CA GLY A 73 14.05 -51.91 20.92
C GLY A 73 15.41 -52.09 20.23
N LYS A 74 16.04 -51.02 19.74
CA LYS A 74 17.37 -51.04 19.07
C LYS A 74 18.24 -49.87 19.54
N GLU A 75 18.18 -49.55 20.82
CA GLU A 75 18.76 -48.33 21.41
C GLU A 75 20.29 -48.31 21.34
N ASP A 76 20.94 -49.48 21.38
CA ASP A 76 22.40 -49.62 21.29
C ASP A 76 22.96 -49.47 19.86
N LYS A 77 22.10 -49.37 18.84
CA LYS A 77 22.50 -49.35 17.43
C LYS A 77 22.47 -47.94 16.84
N ILE A 78 23.36 -47.69 15.89
CA ILE A 78 23.40 -46.42 15.14
C ILE A 78 22.37 -46.47 14.00
N ALA A 79 21.44 -45.52 13.99
CA ALA A 79 20.45 -45.37 12.93
C ALA A 79 21.10 -44.72 11.69
N VAL A 80 21.17 -45.41 10.56
CA VAL A 80 21.84 -44.91 9.35
C VAL A 80 20.82 -44.61 8.25
N LEU A 81 20.75 -43.35 7.81
CA LEU A 81 19.84 -42.90 6.76
C LEU A 81 20.60 -42.14 5.66
N VAL A 82 20.64 -42.71 4.45
CA VAL A 82 21.14 -41.99 3.26
C VAL A 82 20.06 -41.03 2.74
N GLY A 83 19.84 -39.93 3.45
CA GLY A 83 18.78 -38.96 3.22
C GLY A 83 18.79 -37.84 4.25
N THR A 84 17.67 -37.11 4.37
CA THR A 84 17.51 -36.01 5.34
C THR A 84 16.63 -36.45 6.50
N VAL A 85 17.04 -36.16 7.73
CA VAL A 85 16.19 -36.28 8.92
C VAL A 85 15.49 -34.95 9.17
N THR A 86 14.15 -34.99 9.26
CA THR A 86 13.30 -33.81 9.42
C THR A 86 12.59 -33.81 10.77
N ASP A 87 12.41 -32.63 11.34
CA ASP A 87 11.64 -32.44 12.58
C ASP A 87 10.17 -32.85 12.42
N ASP A 88 9.54 -33.31 13.50
CA ASP A 88 8.11 -33.60 13.59
C ASP A 88 7.60 -33.13 14.94
N ILE A 89 6.78 -32.07 14.93
CA ILE A 89 6.24 -31.41 16.13
C ILE A 89 5.33 -32.37 16.91
N ARG A 90 4.78 -33.41 16.27
CA ARG A 90 3.87 -34.38 16.90
C ARG A 90 4.60 -35.42 17.75
N ALA A 91 5.90 -35.61 17.55
CA ALA A 91 6.70 -36.36 18.51
C ALA A 91 6.99 -35.40 19.65
N TYR A 92 6.40 -35.58 20.84
CA TYR A 92 6.65 -34.70 21.98
C TYR A 92 8.00 -35.03 22.63
N GLU A 93 8.27 -36.33 22.81
CA GLU A 93 9.51 -36.84 23.38
C GLU A 93 10.37 -37.52 22.30
N VAL A 94 11.68 -37.25 22.35
CA VAL A 94 12.68 -37.88 21.50
C VAL A 94 13.67 -38.58 22.43
N PRO A 95 13.81 -39.92 22.38
CA PRO A 95 14.79 -40.62 23.20
C PRO A 95 16.22 -40.37 22.69
N ALA A 96 17.21 -40.56 23.59
CA ALA A 96 18.62 -40.50 23.22
C ALA A 96 18.94 -41.55 22.15
N MET A 97 19.51 -41.13 21.02
CA MET A 97 19.86 -42.04 19.92
C MET A 97 21.01 -41.53 19.08
N LYS A 98 21.79 -42.46 18.51
CA LYS A 98 22.88 -42.15 17.57
C LYS A 98 22.35 -42.25 16.14
N VAL A 99 22.42 -41.16 15.38
CA VAL A 99 21.82 -41.07 14.03
C VAL A 99 22.84 -40.56 13.04
N THR A 100 23.09 -41.30 11.97
CA THR A 100 23.87 -40.86 10.81
C THR A 100 22.96 -40.48 9.64
N ALA A 101 23.11 -39.26 9.11
CA ALA A 101 22.37 -38.82 7.93
C ALA A 101 23.18 -37.91 7.01
N LEU A 102 22.73 -37.72 5.77
CA LEU A 102 23.36 -36.76 4.84
C LEU A 102 23.08 -35.31 5.25
N ARG A 103 21.93 -35.07 5.89
CA ARG A 103 21.52 -33.75 6.39
C ARG A 103 20.53 -33.91 7.53
N PHE A 104 20.61 -33.01 8.51
CA PHE A 104 19.60 -32.80 9.54
C PHE A 104 18.98 -31.42 9.35
N THR A 105 17.68 -31.28 9.59
CA THR A 105 17.09 -29.95 9.82
C THR A 105 17.56 -29.43 11.18
N GLU A 106 17.80 -28.12 11.32
CA GLU A 106 18.32 -27.50 12.55
C GLU A 106 17.54 -27.90 13.80
N ARG A 107 16.21 -27.83 13.74
CA ARG A 107 15.33 -28.25 14.85
C ARG A 107 15.45 -29.73 15.19
N ALA A 108 15.59 -30.60 14.19
CA ALA A 108 15.73 -32.04 14.44
C ALA A 108 17.07 -32.36 15.11
N ARG A 109 18.16 -31.72 14.68
CA ARG A 109 19.47 -31.84 15.31
C ARG A 109 19.42 -31.38 16.77
N ALA A 110 18.94 -30.17 17.00
CA ALA A 110 18.84 -29.59 18.34
C ALA A 110 18.02 -30.48 19.30
N ARG A 111 16.95 -31.11 18.81
CA ARG A 111 16.12 -32.01 19.63
C ARG A 111 16.78 -33.35 19.93
N ILE A 112 17.53 -33.93 18.99
CA ILE A 112 18.30 -35.16 19.23
C ILE A 112 19.41 -34.88 20.24
N GLU A 113 20.15 -33.79 20.06
CA GLU A 113 21.25 -33.40 20.95
C GLU A 113 20.74 -33.03 22.36
N LYS A 114 19.61 -32.31 22.45
CA LYS A 114 18.97 -31.97 23.74
C LYS A 114 18.59 -33.23 24.54
N SER A 115 18.21 -34.30 23.86
CA SER A 115 17.88 -35.58 24.50
C SER A 115 19.11 -36.45 24.81
N GLY A 116 20.34 -35.94 24.66
CA GLY A 116 21.57 -36.70 24.86
C GLY A 116 21.93 -37.64 23.71
N GLY A 117 21.28 -37.49 22.55
CA GLY A 117 21.59 -38.22 21.32
C GLY A 117 22.72 -37.58 20.51
N GLU A 118 23.19 -38.30 19.49
CA GLU A 118 24.35 -37.90 18.68
C GLU A 118 24.02 -37.89 17.19
N CYS A 119 24.29 -36.77 16.50
CA CYS A 119 24.11 -36.63 15.05
C CYS A 119 25.44 -36.78 14.32
N LEU A 120 25.62 -37.91 13.61
CA LEU A 120 26.84 -38.27 12.90
C LEU A 120 26.78 -38.00 11.39
N THR A 121 27.93 -37.72 10.80
CA THR A 121 28.14 -37.70 9.35
C THR A 121 28.61 -39.06 8.82
N PHE A 122 28.55 -39.26 7.49
CA PHE A 122 28.91 -40.54 6.89
C PHE A 122 30.43 -40.83 6.94
N ASP A 123 31.27 -39.80 6.95
CA ASP A 123 32.70 -39.91 7.19
C ASP A 123 33.00 -40.30 8.65
N GLN A 124 32.31 -39.71 9.63
CA GLN A 124 32.41 -40.11 11.04
C GLN A 124 31.93 -41.55 11.27
N LEU A 125 30.84 -41.95 10.61
CA LEU A 125 30.36 -43.34 10.65
C LEU A 125 31.38 -44.33 10.08
N ALA A 126 32.04 -43.97 8.98
CA ALA A 126 33.05 -44.82 8.35
C ALA A 126 34.26 -45.06 9.26
N LEU A 127 34.63 -44.08 10.09
CA LEU A 127 35.69 -44.24 11.10
C LEU A 127 35.26 -45.15 12.26
N ARG A 128 34.02 -45.01 12.73
CA ARG A 128 33.51 -45.76 13.90
C ARG A 128 33.09 -47.20 13.58
N ALA A 129 32.47 -47.41 12.42
CA ALA A 129 31.91 -48.70 12.02
C ALA A 129 32.20 -48.97 10.53
N PRO A 130 33.47 -49.19 10.14
CA PRO A 130 33.88 -49.34 8.74
C PRO A 130 33.24 -50.56 8.04
N LEU A 131 32.83 -51.58 8.82
CA LEU A 131 32.13 -52.77 8.33
C LEU A 131 30.59 -52.65 8.41
N GLY A 132 30.06 -51.61 9.07
CA GLY A 132 28.63 -51.43 9.36
C GLY A 132 28.13 -52.16 10.61
N GLN A 133 29.04 -52.59 11.49
CA GLN A 133 28.70 -53.24 12.76
C GLN A 133 27.87 -52.31 13.67
N ASN A 134 26.92 -52.87 14.42
CA ASN A 134 26.03 -52.13 15.31
C ASN A 134 25.25 -50.99 14.64
N THR A 135 24.95 -51.09 13.34
CA THR A 135 24.13 -50.12 12.61
C THR A 135 22.78 -50.70 12.17
N VAL A 136 21.78 -49.83 12.01
CA VAL A 136 20.49 -50.15 11.42
C VAL A 136 20.27 -49.24 10.22
N LEU A 137 20.25 -49.82 9.02
CA LEU A 137 20.11 -49.06 7.79
C LEU A 137 18.63 -48.78 7.48
N LEU A 138 18.19 -47.55 7.75
CA LEU A 138 16.82 -47.10 7.58
C LEU A 138 16.58 -46.48 6.20
N ARG A 139 15.32 -46.45 5.76
CA ARG A 139 14.91 -45.78 4.52
C ARG A 139 13.58 -45.06 4.73
N GLY A 140 13.52 -43.80 4.32
CA GLY A 140 12.27 -43.05 4.31
C GLY A 140 11.24 -43.61 3.31
N PRO A 141 9.94 -43.33 3.50
CA PRO A 141 8.88 -43.75 2.60
C PRO A 141 9.04 -43.09 1.21
N VAL A 142 9.33 -43.88 0.19
CA VAL A 142 9.55 -43.35 -1.18
C VAL A 142 8.23 -42.85 -1.81
N LYS A 143 7.11 -43.44 -1.42
CA LYS A 143 5.77 -43.15 -1.95
C LYS A 143 4.99 -42.09 -1.16
N SER A 144 5.57 -41.47 -0.13
CA SER A 144 4.87 -40.45 0.68
C SER A 144 4.77 -39.08 0.01
N ARG A 145 5.53 -38.86 -1.07
CA ARG A 145 5.53 -37.60 -1.83
C ARG A 145 4.16 -37.36 -2.44
N GLU A 146 3.71 -36.11 -2.43
CA GLU A 146 2.40 -35.74 -2.97
C GLU A 146 2.25 -36.16 -4.44
N ALA A 147 3.29 -35.96 -5.25
CA ALA A 147 3.29 -36.40 -6.64
C ALA A 147 2.96 -37.90 -6.78
N VAL A 148 3.52 -38.76 -5.91
CA VAL A 148 3.33 -40.23 -5.98
C VAL A 148 1.88 -40.63 -5.71
N LYS A 149 1.11 -39.82 -4.97
CA LYS A 149 -0.31 -40.08 -4.71
C LYS A 149 -1.18 -39.96 -5.96
N HIS A 150 -0.66 -39.36 -7.02
CA HIS A 150 -1.37 -39.16 -8.28
C HIS A 150 -0.94 -40.15 -9.38
N PHE A 151 -0.09 -41.13 -9.07
CA PHE A 151 0.30 -42.19 -10.01
C PHE A 151 -0.46 -43.49 -9.69
N GLY A 152 -1.00 -44.15 -10.71
CA GLY A 152 -1.74 -45.41 -10.60
C GLY A 152 -2.93 -45.44 -11.56
N PRO A 153 -3.83 -46.44 -11.44
CA PRO A 153 -5.09 -46.49 -12.18
C PRO A 153 -5.90 -45.20 -12.00
N ALA A 154 -6.77 -44.85 -12.94
CA ALA A 154 -7.53 -43.61 -12.89
C ALA A 154 -8.27 -43.44 -11.54
N PRO A 155 -8.29 -42.24 -10.94
CA PRO A 155 -9.05 -42.01 -9.70
C PRO A 155 -10.52 -42.41 -9.88
N GLY A 156 -11.04 -43.30 -9.02
CA GLY A 156 -12.42 -43.75 -9.04
C GLY A 156 -12.68 -45.13 -9.68
N VAL A 157 -11.68 -45.77 -10.31
CA VAL A 157 -11.84 -47.17 -10.75
C VAL A 157 -11.69 -48.13 -9.55
N PRO A 158 -12.32 -49.33 -9.59
CA PRO A 158 -12.17 -50.34 -8.55
C PRO A 158 -10.70 -50.61 -8.22
N HIS A 159 -10.37 -50.67 -6.92
CA HIS A 159 -9.00 -50.83 -6.39
C HIS A 159 -8.01 -49.68 -6.71
N SER A 160 -8.46 -48.52 -7.20
CA SER A 160 -7.61 -47.34 -7.36
C SER A 160 -7.41 -46.59 -6.05
N HIS A 161 -6.14 -46.44 -5.67
CA HIS A 161 -5.71 -45.56 -4.57
C HIS A 161 -5.18 -44.20 -5.08
N THR A 162 -5.32 -43.92 -6.37
CA THR A 162 -4.82 -42.71 -7.01
C THR A 162 -5.68 -41.53 -6.58
N LYS A 163 -5.05 -40.57 -5.91
CA LYS A 163 -5.67 -39.32 -5.51
C LYS A 163 -5.97 -38.49 -6.77
N PRO A 164 -7.19 -37.96 -6.95
CA PRO A 164 -7.48 -37.07 -8.07
C PRO A 164 -6.68 -35.76 -7.93
N TYR A 165 -6.25 -35.20 -9.07
CA TYR A 165 -5.73 -33.83 -9.12
C TYR A 165 -6.91 -32.87 -8.97
N VAL A 166 -7.09 -32.30 -7.78
CA VAL A 166 -8.17 -31.36 -7.48
C VAL A 166 -7.56 -30.00 -7.17
N ARG A 167 -8.05 -28.92 -7.82
CA ARG A 167 -7.55 -27.55 -7.61
C ARG A 167 -7.80 -27.02 -6.19
N ALA A 168 -8.69 -27.65 -5.40
CA ALA A 168 -8.94 -27.35 -3.97
C ALA A 168 -9.61 -28.56 -3.25
N LYS A 169 -9.50 -28.62 -1.91
CA LYS A 169 -10.26 -29.58 -1.07
C LYS A 169 -11.42 -28.88 -0.36
N GLY A 170 -12.65 -29.32 -0.62
CA GLY A 170 -13.88 -28.92 0.09
C GLY A 170 -15.14 -29.00 -0.79
N ARG A 171 -16.32 -29.12 -0.16
CA ARG A 171 -17.64 -28.92 -0.82
C ARG A 171 -17.79 -27.41 -1.14
N LYS A 172 -17.20 -26.94 -2.24
CA LYS A 172 -17.31 -25.53 -2.68
C LYS A 172 -17.17 -25.35 -4.20
N PHE A 173 -17.56 -26.35 -4.99
CA PHE A 173 -17.46 -26.33 -6.45
C PHE A 173 -18.73 -25.89 -7.19
N GLU A 174 -19.65 -25.17 -6.53
CA GLU A 174 -20.82 -24.57 -7.21
C GLU A 174 -20.72 -23.06 -7.46
N ARG A 175 -19.55 -22.41 -7.31
CA ARG A 175 -19.48 -20.94 -7.55
C ARG A 175 -18.37 -20.42 -8.47
N ALA A 176 -17.66 -21.28 -9.22
CA ALA A 176 -16.57 -20.78 -10.07
C ALA A 176 -16.23 -21.69 -11.27
N ARG A 177 -17.20 -22.02 -12.14
CA ARG A 177 -16.88 -22.73 -13.39
C ARG A 177 -16.26 -21.83 -14.49
N ASP A 178 -16.36 -20.50 -14.42
CA ASP A 178 -16.08 -19.69 -15.63
C ASP A 178 -14.91 -18.69 -15.50
N LEU A 179 -14.05 -18.79 -14.48
CA LEU A 179 -12.97 -17.81 -14.29
C LEU A 179 -11.89 -17.83 -15.39
N GLN A 180 -11.81 -18.90 -16.19
CA GLN A 180 -10.93 -18.98 -17.37
C GLN A 180 -11.60 -18.44 -18.64
N GLU A 181 -12.93 -18.26 -18.64
CA GLU A 181 -13.72 -17.70 -19.74
C GLU A 181 -14.04 -16.22 -19.51
N LYS A 182 -13.98 -15.76 -18.25
CA LYS A 182 -14.25 -14.36 -17.86
C LYS A 182 -13.08 -13.44 -18.20
N SER A 183 -13.41 -12.32 -18.83
CA SER A 183 -12.50 -11.20 -19.06
C SER A 183 -12.00 -10.60 -17.73
N ILE A 184 -10.84 -9.95 -17.74
CA ILE A 184 -10.28 -9.32 -16.52
C ILE A 184 -11.28 -8.32 -15.88
N PRO A 185 -12.00 -7.45 -16.64
CA PRO A 185 -13.06 -6.61 -16.07
C PRO A 185 -14.14 -7.39 -15.31
N GLU A 186 -14.59 -8.54 -15.82
CA GLU A 186 -15.58 -9.39 -15.14
C GLU A 186 -15.03 -10.02 -13.86
N VAL A 187 -13.75 -10.40 -13.86
CA VAL A 187 -13.06 -10.88 -12.65
C VAL A 187 -12.96 -9.78 -11.60
N ILE A 188 -12.59 -8.56 -12.01
CA ILE A 188 -12.56 -7.40 -11.11
C ILE A 188 -13.97 -7.12 -10.58
N SER A 189 -14.99 -7.10 -11.43
CA SER A 189 -16.39 -6.89 -11.02
C SER A 189 -16.86 -7.93 -10.01
N ALA A 190 -16.56 -9.22 -10.22
CA ALA A 190 -16.89 -10.28 -9.28
C ALA A 190 -16.18 -10.06 -7.92
N LEU A 191 -14.89 -9.72 -7.95
CA LEU A 191 -14.11 -9.45 -6.73
C LEU A 191 -14.60 -8.22 -5.98
N VAL A 192 -14.91 -7.13 -6.70
CA VAL A 192 -15.48 -5.90 -6.13
C VAL A 192 -16.85 -6.16 -5.50
N ASN A 193 -17.70 -6.97 -6.12
CA ASN A 193 -19.00 -7.34 -5.56
C ASN A 193 -18.87 -8.17 -4.25
N VAL A 194 -17.92 -9.10 -4.21
CA VAL A 194 -17.58 -9.85 -2.98
C VAL A 194 -17.06 -8.89 -1.90
N THR A 195 -16.15 -7.99 -2.27
CA THR A 195 -15.56 -6.98 -1.37
C THR A 195 -16.64 -6.09 -0.77
N ARG A 196 -17.59 -5.62 -1.59
CA ARG A 196 -18.73 -4.82 -1.14
C ARG A 196 -19.54 -5.54 -0.06
N THR A 197 -19.85 -6.83 -0.27
CA THR A 197 -20.57 -7.65 0.71
C THR A 197 -19.78 -7.77 2.02
N GLU A 198 -18.45 -7.92 1.94
CA GLU A 198 -17.60 -7.99 3.14
C GLU A 198 -17.53 -6.68 3.91
N VAL A 199 -17.50 -5.54 3.21
CA VAL A 199 -17.55 -4.21 3.84
C VAL A 199 -18.88 -4.04 4.59
N LEU A 200 -20.01 -4.44 4.00
CA LEU A 200 -21.33 -4.40 4.66
C LEU A 200 -21.38 -5.28 5.93
N VAL A 201 -20.77 -6.47 5.88
CA VAL A 201 -20.64 -7.33 7.06
C VAL A 201 -19.75 -6.69 8.12
N CYS A 202 -18.65 -6.04 7.73
CA CYS A 202 -17.79 -5.30 8.66
C CYS A 202 -18.53 -4.12 9.30
N ALA A 203 -19.31 -3.37 8.53
CA ALA A 203 -20.14 -2.28 9.03
C ALA A 203 -21.18 -2.78 10.05
N SER A 204 -21.90 -3.86 9.75
CA SER A 204 -22.86 -4.46 10.70
C SER A 204 -22.19 -4.89 12.02
N ASN A 205 -21.02 -5.51 11.94
CA ASN A 205 -20.24 -5.89 13.12
C ASN A 205 -19.75 -4.66 13.91
N ALA A 206 -19.27 -3.63 13.23
CA ALA A 206 -18.84 -2.38 13.85
C ALA A 206 -20.02 -1.70 14.57
N THR A 207 -21.21 -1.65 13.97
CA THR A 207 -22.44 -1.16 14.61
C THR A 207 -22.82 -1.99 15.83
N GLY A 208 -22.68 -3.32 15.75
CA GLY A 208 -22.89 -4.22 16.90
C GLY A 208 -21.92 -3.93 18.05
N LEU A 209 -20.64 -3.72 17.75
CA LEU A 209 -19.62 -3.40 18.74
C LEU A 209 -19.83 -2.00 19.34
N ARG A 210 -20.18 -1.03 18.50
CA ARG A 210 -20.44 0.36 18.88
C ARG A 210 -21.59 0.50 19.87
N ARG A 211 -22.61 -0.36 19.78
CA ARG A 211 -23.73 -0.45 20.73
C ARG A 211 -23.33 -1.06 22.07
N LYS A 212 -22.40 -2.04 22.07
CA LYS A 212 -21.95 -2.74 23.28
C LYS A 212 -20.94 -1.92 24.11
N LEU A 213 -20.21 -1.00 23.49
CA LEU A 213 -19.22 -0.19 24.20
C LEU A 213 -19.86 0.83 25.16
N LYS A 214 -19.45 0.78 26.42
CA LYS A 214 -19.84 1.72 27.48
C LYS A 214 -19.36 3.16 27.17
N LYS A 215 -19.99 4.17 27.80
CA LYS A 215 -19.70 5.60 27.59
C LYS A 215 -18.24 6.00 27.85
N HIS A 216 -17.54 5.33 28.77
CA HIS A 216 -16.13 5.62 29.08
C HIS A 216 -15.13 5.18 28.00
N HIS A 217 -15.56 4.45 26.97
CA HIS A 217 -14.72 4.13 25.79
C HIS A 217 -14.91 5.17 24.67
N SER A 218 -14.73 6.45 24.98
CA SER A 218 -15.02 7.55 24.06
C SER A 218 -14.18 7.50 22.78
N ILE A 219 -12.89 7.15 22.87
CA ILE A 219 -11.97 7.02 21.72
C ILE A 219 -12.40 5.86 20.81
N ASP A 220 -12.63 4.66 21.35
CA ASP A 220 -13.07 3.50 20.56
C ASP A 220 -14.42 3.75 19.89
N ARG A 221 -15.35 4.39 20.60
CA ARG A 221 -16.66 4.77 20.06
C ARG A 221 -16.51 5.72 18.89
N ARG A 222 -15.68 6.75 19.02
CA ARG A 222 -15.39 7.71 17.95
C ARG A 222 -14.70 7.06 16.76
N ALA A 223 -13.69 6.22 17.00
CA ALA A 223 -13.02 5.46 15.94
C ALA A 223 -13.96 4.51 15.19
N LEU A 224 -14.92 3.88 15.88
CA LEU A 224 -15.96 3.09 15.24
C LEU A 224 -16.93 3.95 14.42
N ASP A 225 -17.29 5.14 14.89
CA ASP A 225 -18.11 6.08 14.12
C ASP A 225 -17.38 6.51 12.83
N ASP A 226 -16.07 6.74 12.90
CA ASP A 226 -15.23 6.99 11.72
C ASP A 226 -15.27 5.80 10.75
N CYS A 227 -15.07 4.59 11.26
CA CYS A 227 -15.14 3.38 10.44
C CYS A 227 -16.48 3.21 9.74
N LEU A 228 -17.60 3.49 10.40
CA LEU A 228 -18.93 3.36 9.82
C LEU A 228 -19.13 4.34 8.65
N GLU A 229 -18.69 5.59 8.82
CA GLU A 229 -18.67 6.60 7.75
C GLU A 229 -17.79 6.12 6.57
N LEU A 230 -16.56 5.68 6.86
CA LEU A 230 -15.61 5.20 5.87
C LEU A 230 -16.07 3.94 5.15
N PHE A 231 -16.82 3.04 5.81
CA PHE A 231 -17.43 1.87 5.17
C PHE A 231 -18.58 2.26 4.24
N ALA A 232 -19.41 3.23 4.63
CA ALA A 232 -20.49 3.72 3.77
C ALA A 232 -19.93 4.38 2.50
N ASP A 233 -18.87 5.18 2.65
CA ASP A 233 -18.10 5.71 1.53
C ASP A 233 -17.56 4.57 0.65
N THR A 234 -16.83 3.62 1.25
CA THR A 234 -16.24 2.48 0.53
C THR A 234 -17.27 1.72 -0.31
N VAL A 235 -18.46 1.47 0.24
CA VAL A 235 -19.54 0.81 -0.51
C VAL A 235 -19.97 1.65 -1.72
N THR A 236 -20.01 2.97 -1.58
CA THR A 236 -20.31 3.90 -2.67
C THR A 236 -19.23 3.83 -3.75
N GLU A 237 -17.94 3.91 -3.39
CA GLU A 237 -16.85 3.78 -4.37
C GLU A 237 -16.87 2.45 -5.11
N LEU A 238 -17.16 1.35 -4.41
CA LEU A 238 -17.25 0.02 -5.01
C LEU A 238 -18.47 -0.11 -5.93
N LYS A 239 -19.60 0.54 -5.61
CA LYS A 239 -20.76 0.59 -6.51
C LYS A 239 -20.43 1.36 -7.79
N THR A 240 -19.82 2.54 -7.68
CA THR A 240 -19.39 3.33 -8.84
C THR A 240 -18.35 2.57 -9.67
N THR A 241 -17.45 1.82 -9.03
CA THR A 241 -16.49 0.96 -9.73
C THR A 241 -17.19 -0.10 -10.57
N LEU A 242 -18.25 -0.74 -10.05
CA LEU A 242 -19.03 -1.73 -10.78
C LEU A 242 -19.78 -1.11 -11.97
N SER A 243 -20.37 0.08 -11.78
CA SER A 243 -21.03 0.81 -12.87
C SER A 243 -20.04 1.14 -13.99
N ASN A 244 -18.88 1.70 -13.65
CA ASN A 244 -17.85 2.03 -14.64
C ASN A 244 -17.37 0.78 -15.39
N LEU A 245 -17.07 -0.32 -14.67
CA LEU A 245 -16.64 -1.57 -15.30
C LEU A 245 -17.67 -2.16 -16.28
N ALA A 246 -18.96 -1.83 -16.14
CA ALA A 246 -20.02 -2.28 -17.03
C ALA A 246 -20.14 -1.45 -18.33
N GLU A 247 -19.63 -0.21 -18.34
CA GLU A 247 -19.73 0.70 -19.49
C GLU A 247 -18.84 0.30 -20.68
N ASN A 248 -18.07 -0.80 -20.58
CA ASN A 248 -17.22 -1.36 -21.64
C ASN A 248 -16.41 -0.31 -22.44
N SER A 249 -15.83 0.67 -21.73
CA SER A 249 -14.99 1.70 -22.34
C SER A 249 -13.55 1.22 -22.54
N SER A 250 -12.97 1.54 -23.70
CA SER A 250 -11.58 1.23 -24.04
C SER A 250 -10.61 2.33 -23.61
N GLU A 251 -11.09 3.48 -23.12
CA GLU A 251 -10.29 4.66 -22.82
C GLU A 251 -9.37 4.47 -21.61
N GLU A 252 -8.10 4.86 -21.72
CA GLU A 252 -7.13 4.81 -20.61
C GLU A 252 -7.60 5.61 -19.38
N LYS A 253 -8.33 6.70 -19.62
CA LYS A 253 -8.90 7.59 -18.60
C LYS A 253 -9.94 6.86 -17.74
N HIS A 254 -10.75 6.01 -18.36
CA HIS A 254 -11.79 5.23 -17.69
C HIS A 254 -11.19 4.30 -16.62
N TYR A 255 -10.13 3.55 -16.96
CA TYR A 255 -9.43 2.68 -16.01
C TYR A 255 -8.70 3.47 -14.92
N THR A 256 -8.20 4.67 -15.23
CA THR A 256 -7.59 5.55 -14.23
C THR A 256 -8.61 6.04 -13.20
N ASN A 257 -9.86 6.28 -13.61
CA ASN A 257 -10.95 6.61 -12.69
C ASN A 257 -11.29 5.42 -11.77
N ILE A 258 -11.39 4.20 -12.33
CA ILE A 258 -11.59 2.98 -11.53
C ILE A 258 -10.44 2.78 -10.52
N GLN A 259 -9.19 3.01 -10.94
CA GLN A 259 -8.03 2.93 -10.07
C GLN A 259 -8.11 3.92 -8.91
N THR A 260 -8.60 5.14 -9.18
CA THR A 260 -8.78 6.18 -8.17
C THR A 260 -9.85 5.78 -7.15
N LEU A 261 -10.99 5.24 -7.60
CA LEU A 261 -12.06 4.74 -6.72
C LEU A 261 -11.58 3.59 -5.82
N LEU A 262 -10.89 2.60 -6.39
CA LEU A 262 -10.32 1.49 -5.62
C LEU A 262 -9.22 1.97 -4.66
N SER A 263 -8.42 2.96 -5.06
CA SER A 263 -7.41 3.56 -4.19
C SER A 263 -8.05 4.27 -3.00
N ALA A 264 -9.13 5.03 -3.21
CA ALA A 264 -9.89 5.69 -2.15
C ALA A 264 -10.55 4.68 -1.20
N ALA A 265 -11.20 3.63 -1.74
CA ALA A 265 -11.77 2.53 -0.96
C ALA A 265 -10.73 1.86 -0.04
N MET A 266 -9.51 1.69 -0.53
CA MET A 266 -8.39 1.12 0.23
C MET A 266 -7.88 2.07 1.31
N THR A 267 -7.74 3.37 0.99
CA THR A 267 -7.42 4.41 1.98
C THR A 267 -8.42 4.42 3.14
N ASN A 268 -9.73 4.31 2.86
CA ASN A 268 -10.77 4.28 3.89
C ASN A 268 -10.58 3.13 4.89
N GLN A 269 -10.11 1.96 4.44
CA GLN A 269 -9.84 0.83 5.36
C GLN A 269 -8.71 1.14 6.33
N TYR A 270 -7.65 1.78 5.83
CA TYR A 270 -6.50 2.14 6.65
C TYR A 270 -6.83 3.26 7.63
N THR A 271 -7.56 4.29 7.19
CA THR A 271 -8.02 5.38 8.06
C THR A 271 -8.90 4.85 9.19
N CYS A 272 -9.79 3.89 8.89
CA CYS A 272 -10.60 3.22 9.93
C CYS A 272 -9.71 2.54 10.99
N LEU A 273 -8.63 1.85 10.57
CA LEU A 273 -7.69 1.27 11.53
C LEU A 273 -6.89 2.32 12.29
N ASP A 274 -6.46 3.38 11.64
CA ASP A 274 -5.67 4.45 12.24
C ASP A 274 -6.46 5.23 13.31
N GLY A 275 -7.80 5.29 13.20
CA GLY A 275 -8.68 5.82 14.25
C GLY A 275 -8.50 5.15 15.61
N PHE A 276 -8.04 3.90 15.65
CA PHE A 276 -7.75 3.16 16.89
C PHE A 276 -6.30 3.26 17.36
N ALA A 277 -5.47 4.18 16.84
CA ALA A 277 -4.05 4.27 17.21
C ALA A 277 -3.83 4.47 18.72
N TYR A 278 -4.74 5.19 19.37
CA TYR A 278 -4.71 5.45 20.81
C TYR A 278 -5.72 4.61 21.61
N SER A 279 -6.34 3.61 20.98
CA SER A 279 -7.20 2.66 21.68
C SER A 279 -6.36 1.76 22.58
N LYS A 280 -6.73 1.68 23.87
CA LYS A 280 -6.11 0.76 24.83
C LYS A 280 -6.75 -0.64 24.84
N ASN A 281 -7.78 -0.84 24.02
CA ASN A 281 -8.59 -2.06 24.03
C ASN A 281 -8.25 -2.97 22.85
N ASN A 282 -8.74 -4.23 22.93
CA ASN A 282 -8.63 -5.19 21.83
C ASN A 282 -9.50 -4.86 20.60
N THR A 283 -10.26 -3.76 20.62
CA THR A 283 -11.12 -3.27 19.54
C THR A 283 -10.36 -3.15 18.21
N ARG A 284 -9.15 -2.55 18.24
CA ARG A 284 -8.29 -2.41 17.05
C ARG A 284 -8.02 -3.75 16.37
N ARG A 285 -7.59 -4.74 17.16
CA ARG A 285 -7.22 -6.08 16.68
C ARG A 285 -8.42 -6.82 16.09
N TYR A 286 -9.59 -6.67 16.72
CA TYR A 286 -10.84 -7.24 16.23
C TYR A 286 -11.24 -6.68 14.85
N ILE A 287 -11.19 -5.36 14.68
CA ILE A 287 -11.50 -4.71 13.40
C ILE A 287 -10.44 -5.07 12.35
N GLN A 288 -9.15 -5.02 12.71
CA GLN A 288 -8.04 -5.37 11.81
C GLN A 288 -8.16 -6.77 11.21
N GLY A 289 -8.52 -7.77 12.02
CA GLY A 289 -8.71 -9.14 11.54
C GLY A 289 -9.75 -9.25 10.41
N ARG A 290 -10.77 -8.40 10.43
CA ARG A 290 -11.84 -8.37 9.43
C ARG A 290 -11.46 -7.55 8.20
N LEU A 291 -10.76 -6.43 8.37
CA LEU A 291 -10.34 -5.55 7.26
C LEU A 291 -9.22 -6.13 6.40
N LYS A 292 -8.46 -7.11 6.92
CA LYS A 292 -7.40 -7.78 6.16
C LYS A 292 -7.90 -8.38 4.85
N LYS A 293 -9.10 -8.98 4.86
CA LYS A 293 -9.67 -9.62 3.67
C LYS A 293 -10.10 -8.59 2.62
N ILE A 294 -10.77 -7.52 3.06
CA ILE A 294 -11.16 -6.39 2.22
C ILE A 294 -9.92 -5.75 1.57
N SER A 295 -8.88 -5.47 2.35
CA SER A 295 -7.63 -4.86 1.87
C SER A 295 -6.95 -5.73 0.80
N MET A 296 -6.92 -7.05 1.02
CA MET A 296 -6.37 -8.00 0.04
C MET A 296 -7.18 -8.04 -1.25
N HIS A 297 -8.51 -8.00 -1.16
CA HIS A 297 -9.35 -7.95 -2.37
C HIS A 297 -9.16 -6.65 -3.15
N LEU A 298 -9.10 -5.50 -2.47
CA LEU A 298 -8.83 -4.20 -3.10
C LEU A 298 -7.45 -4.17 -3.77
N SER A 299 -6.42 -4.68 -3.09
CA SER A 299 -5.07 -4.84 -3.63
C SER A 299 -5.06 -5.70 -4.91
N ASN A 300 -5.73 -6.86 -4.86
CA ASN A 300 -5.87 -7.74 -6.02
C ASN A 300 -6.61 -7.06 -7.18
N SER A 301 -7.70 -6.35 -6.91
CA SER A 301 -8.44 -5.59 -7.93
C SER A 301 -7.55 -4.51 -8.58
N LEU A 302 -6.78 -3.76 -7.78
CA LEU A 302 -5.83 -2.76 -8.28
C LEU A 302 -4.73 -3.40 -9.16
N ALA A 303 -4.19 -4.54 -8.74
CA ALA A 303 -3.18 -5.27 -9.50
C ALA A 303 -3.72 -5.82 -10.83
N LEU A 304 -4.95 -6.35 -10.85
CA LEU A 304 -5.62 -6.82 -12.06
C LEU A 304 -5.92 -5.66 -13.03
N LEU A 305 -6.38 -4.53 -12.50
CA LEU A 305 -6.65 -3.33 -13.30
C LEU A 305 -5.39 -2.84 -14.02
N LYS A 306 -4.22 -2.91 -13.35
CA LYS A 306 -2.93 -2.58 -13.94
C LYS A 306 -2.57 -3.50 -15.11
N LYS A 307 -2.94 -4.79 -15.07
CA LYS A 307 -2.71 -5.71 -16.19
C LYS A 307 -3.51 -5.34 -17.43
N ILE A 308 -4.77 -4.91 -17.29
CA ILE A 308 -5.59 -4.42 -18.41
C ILE A 308 -4.87 -3.26 -19.12
N LYS A 309 -4.25 -2.36 -18.35
CA LYS A 309 -3.47 -1.23 -18.89
C LYS A 309 -2.20 -1.68 -19.62
N MET A 310 -1.58 -2.80 -19.22
CA MET A 310 -0.35 -3.34 -19.82
C MET A 310 -0.62 -4.18 -21.07
N GLU A 311 -1.68 -4.99 -21.11
CA GLU A 311 -2.05 -5.82 -22.27
C GLU A 311 -2.44 -4.97 -23.49
N LYS A 312 -2.97 -3.76 -23.27
CA LYS A 312 -3.27 -2.81 -24.35
C LYS A 312 -2.05 -2.03 -24.86
N LYS A 313 -0.90 -2.12 -24.19
CA LYS A 313 0.39 -1.65 -24.72
C LYS A 313 1.07 -2.78 -25.52
N GLY A 314 0.45 -3.19 -26.61
CA GLY A 314 1.13 -4.02 -27.62
C GLY A 314 2.37 -3.29 -28.13
N SER A 315 3.43 -4.07 -28.43
CA SER A 315 4.72 -3.63 -28.98
C SER A 315 4.59 -2.50 -30.01
N ARG A 316 4.74 -1.26 -29.56
CA ARG A 316 5.12 -0.12 -30.39
C ARG A 316 6.21 0.63 -29.66
N ASN A 317 7.33 0.82 -30.36
CA ASN A 317 8.39 1.73 -29.95
C ASN A 317 7.76 3.07 -29.56
N THR A 318 8.16 3.55 -28.40
CA THR A 318 7.71 4.79 -27.76
C THR A 318 8.05 5.98 -28.64
N GLU A 319 7.08 6.46 -29.40
CA GLU A 319 7.00 7.86 -29.79
C GLU A 319 5.85 8.55 -29.04
N LEU A 320 6.12 9.79 -28.67
CA LEU A 320 5.35 10.65 -27.78
C LEU A 320 4.04 11.11 -28.43
N PHE A 321 2.94 10.86 -27.70
CA PHE A 321 1.67 11.59 -27.67
C PHE A 321 1.10 12.16 -28.99
N ASP A 322 0.05 11.51 -29.49
CA ASP A 322 -0.91 12.10 -30.42
C ASP A 322 -2.15 12.56 -29.62
N GLY A 323 -2.52 13.84 -29.73
CA GLY A 323 -3.74 14.39 -29.07
C GLY A 323 -3.64 15.75 -28.38
N TYR A 324 -2.84 16.70 -28.87
CA TYR A 324 -2.96 18.11 -28.48
C TYR A 324 -3.66 18.89 -29.60
N GLY A 325 -4.80 19.52 -29.28
CA GLY A 325 -5.39 20.54 -30.16
C GLY A 325 -4.43 21.71 -30.37
N SER A 326 -4.54 22.43 -31.49
CA SER A 326 -3.60 23.49 -31.84
C SER A 326 -3.57 24.61 -30.78
N MET A 327 -2.38 25.15 -30.54
CA MET A 327 -2.09 26.24 -29.61
C MET A 327 -1.75 27.50 -30.40
N LYS A 328 -2.26 28.67 -29.99
CA LYS A 328 -1.86 29.98 -30.55
C LYS A 328 -1.53 30.94 -29.41
N ASN A 329 -0.29 31.44 -29.38
CA ASN A 329 0.25 32.33 -28.33
C ASN A 329 0.16 31.74 -26.92
N GLY A 330 0.51 30.46 -26.74
CA GLY A 330 0.54 29.80 -25.42
C GLY A 330 -0.82 29.32 -24.89
N PHE A 331 -1.93 29.49 -25.63
CA PHE A 331 -3.25 29.04 -25.21
C PHE A 331 -3.93 28.12 -26.23
N PRO A 332 -4.79 27.18 -25.80
CA PRO A 332 -5.60 26.35 -26.70
C PRO A 332 -6.56 27.19 -27.53
N VAL A 333 -6.70 26.86 -28.82
CA VAL A 333 -7.52 27.66 -29.77
C VAL A 333 -9.02 27.71 -29.43
N TRP A 334 -9.52 26.79 -28.59
CA TRP A 334 -10.92 26.81 -28.12
C TRP A 334 -11.21 27.87 -27.04
N LEU A 335 -10.18 28.48 -26.44
CA LEU A 335 -10.33 29.49 -25.38
C LEU A 335 -10.49 30.89 -25.98
N LYS A 336 -11.67 31.52 -25.80
CA LYS A 336 -11.99 32.81 -26.45
C LYS A 336 -11.27 33.97 -25.76
N ARG A 337 -11.09 35.07 -26.50
CA ARG A 337 -10.39 36.28 -26.03
C ARG A 337 -11.10 36.99 -24.86
N LYS A 338 -12.43 36.86 -24.75
CA LYS A 338 -13.24 37.35 -23.63
C LYS A 338 -12.99 36.57 -22.33
N ASP A 339 -12.75 35.26 -22.44
CA ASP A 339 -12.46 34.39 -21.29
C ASP A 339 -11.09 34.70 -20.68
N ARG A 340 -10.16 35.24 -21.47
CA ARG A 340 -8.86 35.76 -21.00
C ARG A 340 -8.97 37.08 -20.23
N ALA A 341 -10.03 37.87 -20.44
CA ALA A 341 -10.25 39.13 -19.73
C ALA A 341 -10.84 38.93 -18.33
N LEU A 342 -11.58 37.83 -18.13
CA LEU A 342 -12.15 37.41 -16.83
C LEU A 342 -11.08 36.97 -15.82
N LEU A 343 -9.90 36.55 -16.28
CA LEU A 343 -8.74 36.21 -15.42
C LEU A 343 -8.16 37.41 -14.66
N ARG A 344 -8.63 38.64 -14.94
CA ARG A 344 -8.28 39.88 -14.23
C ARG A 344 -9.46 40.47 -13.45
N ALA A 345 -10.62 39.82 -13.39
CA ALA A 345 -11.82 40.39 -12.77
C ALA A 345 -11.79 40.32 -11.23
N SER A 346 -12.15 41.44 -10.60
CA SER A 346 -12.35 41.54 -9.14
C SER A 346 -13.56 40.69 -8.69
N VAL A 347 -13.64 40.38 -7.39
CA VAL A 347 -14.73 39.63 -6.71
C VAL A 347 -16.13 40.18 -7.04
N ASN A 348 -16.24 41.44 -7.50
CA ASN A 348 -17.50 42.13 -7.79
C ASN A 348 -18.25 41.65 -9.06
N GLN A 349 -17.76 40.64 -9.79
CA GLN A 349 -18.42 40.11 -11.01
C GLN A 349 -18.94 38.66 -10.86
N THR A 350 -18.77 38.02 -9.70
CA THR A 350 -19.25 36.66 -9.47
C THR A 350 -20.68 36.67 -8.91
N GLN A 351 -21.62 35.98 -9.56
CA GLN A 351 -22.96 35.79 -9.01
C GLN A 351 -22.90 34.74 -7.88
N PHE A 352 -23.30 35.12 -6.66
CA PHE A 352 -23.33 34.23 -5.51
C PHE A 352 -24.75 33.67 -5.32
N ASP A 353 -24.87 32.38 -4.99
CA ASP A 353 -26.17 31.78 -4.67
C ASP A 353 -26.56 32.06 -3.20
N LEU A 354 -25.57 32.15 -2.29
CA LEU A 354 -25.76 32.54 -0.89
C LEU A 354 -24.60 33.39 -0.38
N VAL A 355 -24.90 34.29 0.56
CA VAL A 355 -23.93 35.08 1.31
C VAL A 355 -24.01 34.71 2.79
N VAL A 356 -22.88 34.43 3.41
CA VAL A 356 -22.71 34.26 4.85
C VAL A 356 -21.98 35.48 5.39
N ALA A 357 -22.57 36.14 6.38
CA ALA A 357 -21.98 37.31 7.01
C ALA A 357 -22.36 37.39 8.50
N LYS A 358 -21.35 37.50 9.37
CA LYS A 358 -21.56 37.54 10.83
C LYS A 358 -22.27 38.80 11.32
N ASP A 359 -22.19 39.88 10.55
CA ASP A 359 -22.83 41.17 10.83
C ASP A 359 -24.34 41.19 10.47
N GLY A 360 -24.88 40.08 9.95
CA GLY A 360 -26.28 39.98 9.53
C GLY A 360 -26.57 40.55 8.14
N SER A 361 -25.56 41.05 7.41
CA SER A 361 -25.73 41.60 6.05
C SER A 361 -25.88 40.55 4.94
N GLY A 362 -25.75 39.26 5.28
CA GLY A 362 -25.88 38.11 4.37
C GLY A 362 -27.18 37.34 4.58
N ASN A 363 -27.35 36.23 3.84
CA ASN A 363 -28.49 35.33 4.02
C ASN A 363 -28.42 34.52 5.32
N PHE A 364 -27.21 34.20 5.78
CA PHE A 364 -26.97 33.42 6.99
C PHE A 364 -25.83 34.03 7.81
N THR A 365 -25.81 33.77 9.11
CA THR A 365 -24.70 34.20 9.98
C THR A 365 -23.65 33.11 10.18
N THR A 366 -24.00 31.86 9.86
CA THR A 366 -23.13 30.68 9.98
C THR A 366 -22.99 29.94 8.65
N ILE A 367 -21.87 29.24 8.49
CA ILE A 367 -21.57 28.47 7.27
C ILE A 367 -22.42 27.20 7.23
N ASN A 368 -22.68 26.58 8.38
CA ASN A 368 -23.47 25.35 8.47
C ASN A 368 -24.95 25.55 8.05
N GLU A 369 -25.55 26.71 8.35
CA GLU A 369 -26.89 27.07 7.87
C GLU A 369 -26.92 27.19 6.34
N ALA A 370 -25.94 27.89 5.75
CA ALA A 370 -25.84 28.01 4.31
C ALA A 370 -25.66 26.66 3.60
N LEU A 371 -24.84 25.76 4.17
CA LEU A 371 -24.71 24.39 3.67
C LEU A 371 -25.99 23.56 3.79
N THR A 372 -26.77 23.79 4.85
CA THR A 372 -28.07 23.13 5.03
C THR A 372 -29.04 23.56 3.92
N ARG A 373 -29.04 24.85 3.57
CA ARG A 373 -29.86 25.37 2.46
C ARG A 373 -29.39 24.86 1.09
N ALA A 374 -28.08 24.80 0.85
CA ALA A 374 -27.51 24.26 -0.39
C ALA A 374 -27.92 22.79 -0.60
N ALA A 375 -28.00 22.00 0.47
CA ALA A 375 -28.43 20.60 0.41
C ALA A 375 -29.91 20.43 0.01
N ALA A 376 -30.79 21.37 0.37
CA ALA A 376 -32.19 21.35 0.00
C ALA A 376 -32.44 21.74 -1.48
N GLY A 377 -31.52 22.48 -2.10
CA GLY A 377 -31.55 22.83 -3.52
C GLY A 377 -30.98 21.75 -4.44
N ALA A 378 -30.17 20.82 -3.90
CA ALA A 378 -29.62 19.69 -4.63
C ALA A 378 -30.73 18.66 -4.93
N ARG A 379 -31.47 18.87 -6.02
CA ARG A 379 -32.46 17.90 -6.52
C ARG A 379 -31.76 16.54 -6.67
N ARG A 380 -32.38 15.47 -6.16
CA ARG A 380 -31.95 14.07 -6.38
C ARG A 380 -31.80 13.84 -7.89
N VAL A 381 -30.61 13.93 -8.45
CA VAL A 381 -30.40 13.67 -9.88
C VAL A 381 -29.15 12.84 -10.07
N LEU A 382 -29.40 11.70 -10.72
CA LEU A 382 -28.50 10.61 -11.05
C LEU A 382 -27.62 10.90 -12.28
N ASP A 383 -27.48 12.17 -12.72
CA ASP A 383 -26.81 12.49 -13.99
C ASP A 383 -25.68 13.56 -13.86
N PRO A 384 -24.43 13.25 -14.29
CA PRO A 384 -23.26 14.11 -14.14
C PRO A 384 -23.18 15.47 -14.87
N PRO A 385 -23.78 15.74 -16.05
CA PRO A 385 -23.42 16.96 -16.81
C PRO A 385 -24.21 18.22 -16.43
N LEU A 386 -25.27 18.11 -15.62
CA LEU A 386 -26.23 19.21 -15.40
C LEU A 386 -26.18 19.82 -13.99
N VAL A 387 -25.22 19.43 -13.14
CA VAL A 387 -25.14 19.96 -11.77
C VAL A 387 -24.53 21.36 -11.79
N LYS A 388 -25.38 22.39 -11.74
CA LYS A 388 -24.98 23.79 -11.54
C LYS A 388 -24.14 23.90 -10.25
N ARG A 389 -22.99 24.57 -10.36
CA ARG A 389 -22.13 24.91 -9.21
C ARG A 389 -22.85 25.86 -8.27
N PHE A 390 -22.83 25.57 -6.98
CA PHE A 390 -23.48 26.38 -5.95
C PHE A 390 -22.44 27.18 -5.17
N VAL A 391 -22.50 28.50 -5.29
CA VAL A 391 -21.46 29.42 -4.81
C VAL A 391 -21.92 30.10 -3.52
N ILE A 392 -21.17 29.87 -2.44
CA ILE A 392 -21.36 30.49 -1.13
C ILE A 392 -20.25 31.52 -0.91
N HIS A 393 -20.62 32.79 -0.86
CA HIS A 393 -19.73 33.88 -0.46
C HIS A 393 -19.71 33.98 1.06
N ILE A 394 -18.52 33.98 1.66
CA ILE A 394 -18.31 34.03 3.10
C ILE A 394 -17.55 35.32 3.41
N ARG A 395 -18.28 36.33 3.89
CA ARG A 395 -17.71 37.66 4.17
C ARG A 395 -16.61 37.58 5.24
N GLY A 396 -15.76 38.59 5.24
CA GLY A 396 -14.68 38.78 6.20
C GLY A 396 -15.16 38.65 7.64
N GLY A 397 -14.41 37.91 8.44
CA GLY A 397 -14.77 37.54 9.80
C GLY A 397 -14.13 36.22 10.23
N THR A 398 -14.19 35.97 11.54
CA THR A 398 -13.71 34.72 12.14
C THR A 398 -14.89 33.84 12.53
N TYR A 399 -15.05 32.71 11.86
CA TYR A 399 -16.11 31.73 12.04
C TYR A 399 -15.59 30.55 12.87
N TYR A 400 -16.02 30.47 14.13
CA TYR A 400 -15.67 29.37 15.04
C TYR A 400 -16.64 28.21 14.85
N GLU A 401 -16.48 27.48 13.75
CA GLU A 401 -17.38 26.41 13.33
C GLU A 401 -16.61 25.16 12.92
N TYR A 402 -17.19 24.00 13.19
CA TYR A 402 -16.79 22.75 12.55
C TYR A 402 -17.69 22.53 11.35
N VAL A 403 -17.11 22.56 10.15
CA VAL A 403 -17.86 22.57 8.89
C VAL A 403 -17.66 21.25 8.14
N GLU A 404 -18.74 20.63 7.71
CA GLU A 404 -18.71 19.42 6.89
C GLU A 404 -19.50 19.57 5.58
N VAL A 405 -18.77 19.58 4.46
CA VAL A 405 -19.33 19.52 3.11
C VAL A 405 -19.53 18.05 2.76
N GLU A 406 -20.62 17.49 3.28
CA GLU A 406 -20.99 16.08 3.12
C GLU A 406 -21.07 15.64 1.65
N ARG A 407 -20.93 14.33 1.38
CA ARG A 407 -20.91 13.75 0.03
C ARG A 407 -22.05 14.20 -0.88
N ARG A 408 -23.27 14.35 -0.35
CA ARG A 408 -24.46 14.79 -1.11
C ARG A 408 -24.40 16.26 -1.56
N LYS A 409 -23.53 17.06 -0.96
CA LYS A 409 -23.31 18.48 -1.27
C LYS A 409 -22.17 18.58 -2.31
N SER A 410 -22.45 18.16 -3.54
CA SER A 410 -21.48 18.24 -4.65
C SER A 410 -21.47 19.64 -5.29
N MET A 411 -20.38 19.98 -5.98
CA MET A 411 -20.21 21.23 -6.73
C MET A 411 -20.40 22.51 -5.88
N ILE A 412 -20.07 22.45 -4.58
CA ILE A 412 -20.07 23.60 -3.68
C ILE A 412 -18.78 24.40 -3.88
N THR A 413 -18.90 25.72 -4.00
CA THR A 413 -17.78 26.64 -4.02
C THR A 413 -17.88 27.61 -2.84
N PHE A 414 -16.80 27.72 -2.06
CA PHE A 414 -16.65 28.76 -1.05
C PHE A 414 -15.74 29.87 -1.57
N ILE A 415 -16.20 31.11 -1.48
CA ILE A 415 -15.42 32.30 -1.82
C ILE A 415 -15.35 33.19 -0.57
N GLY A 416 -14.14 33.46 -0.08
CA GLY A 416 -13.92 34.42 1.00
C GLY A 416 -13.47 35.79 0.46
N ASP A 417 -13.45 36.79 1.34
CA ASP A 417 -12.97 38.14 1.03
C ASP A 417 -11.43 38.24 0.97
N GLY A 418 -10.73 37.13 1.21
CA GLY A 418 -9.28 37.01 1.13
C GLY A 418 -8.66 36.21 2.27
N THR A 419 -7.47 35.67 2.04
CA THR A 419 -6.66 35.04 3.09
C THR A 419 -6.37 36.06 4.21
N GLY A 420 -6.44 35.62 5.46
CA GLY A 420 -6.35 36.50 6.63
C GLY A 420 -7.58 37.39 6.89
N LYS A 421 -8.57 37.46 6.00
CA LYS A 421 -9.82 38.23 6.20
C LYS A 421 -11.01 37.32 6.53
N THR A 422 -11.19 36.23 5.79
CA THR A 422 -12.20 35.20 6.07
C THR A 422 -11.52 33.98 6.69
N LEU A 423 -11.81 33.69 7.97
CA LEU A 423 -11.18 32.60 8.73
C LEU A 423 -12.23 31.61 9.25
N ILE A 424 -12.01 30.31 9.07
CA ILE A 424 -12.78 29.25 9.71
C ILE A 424 -11.86 28.56 10.72
N LYS A 425 -12.23 28.62 12.01
CA LYS A 425 -11.37 28.22 13.14
C LYS A 425 -11.98 27.10 13.98
N GLY A 426 -11.16 26.13 14.35
CA GLY A 426 -11.50 25.06 15.30
C GLY A 426 -10.28 24.63 16.11
N ASN A 427 -10.47 23.76 17.09
CA ASN A 427 -9.41 23.30 18.00
C ASN A 427 -9.53 21.83 18.43
N ARG A 428 -10.34 21.02 17.73
CA ARG A 428 -10.39 19.57 17.97
C ARG A 428 -9.01 18.97 17.73
N ASN A 429 -8.62 18.07 18.61
CA ASN A 429 -7.29 17.47 18.61
C ASN A 429 -7.29 16.10 19.29
N VAL A 430 -6.25 15.32 19.03
CA VAL A 430 -6.11 13.96 19.56
C VAL A 430 -5.92 13.93 21.08
N ALA A 431 -5.15 14.86 21.66
CA ALA A 431 -4.91 14.90 23.10
C ALA A 431 -6.22 15.02 23.90
N ASP A 432 -7.20 15.74 23.37
CA ASP A 432 -8.53 15.93 23.96
C ASP A 432 -9.54 14.84 23.52
N GLY A 433 -9.04 13.73 22.99
CA GLY A 433 -9.79 12.50 22.74
C GLY A 433 -10.42 12.40 21.34
N TRP A 434 -10.17 13.34 20.43
CA TRP A 434 -10.62 13.19 19.03
C TRP A 434 -9.75 12.20 18.27
N THR A 435 -10.29 11.64 17.19
CA THR A 435 -9.45 10.94 16.20
C THR A 435 -8.85 11.98 15.27
N THR A 436 -7.70 11.69 14.65
CA THR A 436 -7.13 12.59 13.63
C THR A 436 -8.14 12.91 12.53
N PHE A 437 -8.90 11.91 12.07
CA PHE A 437 -9.93 12.05 11.03
C PHE A 437 -11.03 13.06 11.39
N ARG A 438 -11.55 13.03 12.64
CA ARG A 438 -12.60 13.97 13.11
C ARG A 438 -12.05 15.23 13.79
N SER A 439 -10.73 15.38 13.88
CA SER A 439 -10.12 16.60 14.41
C SER A 439 -10.21 17.79 13.43
N SER A 440 -10.57 17.53 12.17
CA SER A 440 -10.68 18.54 11.12
C SER A 440 -11.63 19.67 11.47
N THR A 441 -11.16 20.92 11.39
CA THR A 441 -12.02 22.12 11.48
C THR A 441 -12.98 22.15 10.28
N VAL A 442 -12.46 21.91 9.07
CA VAL A 442 -13.28 21.75 7.86
C VAL A 442 -13.04 20.38 7.23
N ALA A 443 -14.12 19.65 6.97
CA ALA A 443 -14.12 18.38 6.26
C ALA A 443 -14.87 18.52 4.93
N VAL A 444 -14.20 18.16 3.83
CA VAL A 444 -14.77 18.23 2.48
C VAL A 444 -14.87 16.82 1.91
N VAL A 445 -16.08 16.36 1.62
CA VAL A 445 -16.36 15.03 1.05
C VAL A 445 -17.10 15.15 -0.29
N GLY A 446 -17.93 16.19 -0.45
CA GLY A 446 -18.65 16.49 -1.69
C GLY A 446 -17.73 16.71 -2.89
N ARG A 447 -17.98 15.94 -3.97
CA ARG A 447 -17.23 16.01 -5.23
C ARG A 447 -17.29 17.40 -5.86
N GLY A 448 -16.19 17.85 -6.47
CA GLY A 448 -16.13 19.11 -7.23
C GLY A 448 -16.05 20.38 -6.37
N PHE A 449 -15.68 20.23 -5.09
CA PHE A 449 -15.57 21.34 -4.15
C PHE A 449 -14.47 22.34 -4.55
N ILE A 450 -14.75 23.63 -4.42
CA ILE A 450 -13.76 24.70 -4.61
C ILE A 450 -13.74 25.59 -3.37
N ALA A 451 -12.55 26.01 -2.94
CA ALA A 451 -12.40 27.15 -2.04
C ALA A 451 -11.45 28.20 -2.62
N LYS A 452 -11.80 29.48 -2.47
CA LYS A 452 -10.97 30.62 -2.85
C LYS A 452 -10.92 31.68 -1.75
N GLY A 453 -9.73 32.18 -1.42
CA GLY A 453 -9.60 33.37 -0.56
C GLY A 453 -10.02 33.14 0.90
N ILE A 454 -9.79 31.94 1.45
CA ILE A 454 -10.22 31.56 2.81
C ILE A 454 -9.03 30.99 3.60
N THR A 455 -9.02 31.26 4.91
CA THR A 455 -8.10 30.66 5.87
C THR A 455 -8.81 29.57 6.67
N PHE A 456 -8.27 28.35 6.63
CA PHE A 456 -8.71 27.22 7.45
C PHE A 456 -7.68 27.02 8.57
N GLU A 457 -8.10 27.11 9.83
CA GLU A 457 -7.18 27.08 10.95
C GLU A 457 -7.62 26.09 12.03
N ASN A 458 -6.68 25.26 12.49
CA ASN A 458 -6.79 24.55 13.76
C ASN A 458 -5.82 25.17 14.78
N TYR A 459 -6.38 25.84 15.79
CA TYR A 459 -5.62 26.61 16.77
C TYR A 459 -5.29 25.83 18.07
N ALA A 460 -5.38 24.49 18.05
CA ALA A 460 -5.11 23.66 19.23
C ALA A 460 -3.68 23.80 19.80
N GLY A 461 -2.68 24.05 18.94
CA GLY A 461 -1.28 24.22 19.33
C GLY A 461 -0.44 22.93 19.30
N PRO A 462 0.90 23.05 19.39
CA PRO A 462 1.83 21.92 19.21
C PRO A 462 1.80 20.93 20.38
N GLY A 463 1.33 21.34 21.56
CA GLY A 463 1.15 20.48 22.74
C GLY A 463 -0.06 19.54 22.66
N LYS A 464 -0.92 19.67 21.64
CA LYS A 464 -2.17 18.92 21.51
C LYS A 464 -2.10 17.74 20.52
N HIS A 465 -0.90 17.44 20.03
CA HIS A 465 -0.65 16.41 19.00
C HIS A 465 -1.44 16.69 17.71
N GLN A 466 -1.97 15.65 17.04
CA GLN A 466 -2.65 15.81 15.75
C GLN A 466 -3.91 16.68 15.87
N ALA A 467 -4.00 17.71 15.03
CA ALA A 467 -5.11 18.65 15.00
C ALA A 467 -5.29 19.24 13.59
N VAL A 468 -6.24 18.68 12.84
CA VAL A 468 -6.41 18.97 11.41
C VAL A 468 -7.14 20.29 11.19
N ALA A 469 -6.61 21.15 10.32
CA ALA A 469 -7.28 22.38 9.87
C ALA A 469 -8.28 22.07 8.75
N LEU A 470 -7.84 21.38 7.70
CA LEU A 470 -8.70 20.93 6.62
C LEU A 470 -8.43 19.47 6.24
N ARG A 471 -9.50 18.69 6.09
CA ARG A 471 -9.48 17.36 5.50
C ARG A 471 -10.25 17.36 4.18
N SER A 472 -9.61 16.94 3.10
CA SER A 472 -10.29 16.70 1.81
C SER A 472 -10.33 15.21 1.47
N SER A 473 -11.54 14.68 1.34
CA SER A 473 -11.90 13.35 0.83
C SER A 473 -12.75 13.47 -0.44
N ALA A 474 -12.69 14.62 -1.11
CA ALA A 474 -13.51 14.96 -2.26
C ALA A 474 -12.74 14.79 -3.57
N GLU A 475 -13.35 14.06 -4.50
CA GLU A 475 -12.85 13.97 -5.87
C GLU A 475 -13.01 15.30 -6.61
N PHE A 476 -11.96 15.72 -7.31
CA PHE A 476 -11.92 16.99 -8.04
C PHE A 476 -12.11 18.20 -7.13
N SER A 477 -11.45 18.19 -5.97
CA SER A 477 -11.40 19.34 -5.08
C SER A 477 -10.24 20.27 -5.44
N ALA A 478 -10.49 21.58 -5.45
CA ALA A 478 -9.48 22.59 -5.74
C ALA A 478 -9.48 23.77 -4.75
N PHE A 479 -8.30 24.25 -4.41
CA PHE A 479 -8.09 25.33 -3.45
C PHE A 479 -7.18 26.38 -4.08
N TYR A 480 -7.63 27.63 -4.10
CA TYR A 480 -6.91 28.73 -4.75
C TYR A 480 -6.78 29.94 -3.84
N GLN A 481 -5.57 30.42 -3.59
CA GLN A 481 -5.35 31.54 -2.66
C GLN A 481 -6.02 31.24 -1.31
N CYS A 482 -5.74 30.05 -0.76
CA CYS A 482 -6.20 29.63 0.55
C CYS A 482 -5.02 29.57 1.52
N SER A 483 -5.29 29.73 2.80
CA SER A 483 -4.30 29.49 3.86
C SER A 483 -4.74 28.34 4.75
N PHE A 484 -3.81 27.46 5.10
CA PHE A 484 -4.02 26.31 5.97
C PHE A 484 -3.08 26.44 7.16
N VAL A 485 -3.63 26.63 8.35
CA VAL A 485 -2.86 27.01 9.54
C VAL A 485 -3.08 25.99 10.65
N GLY A 486 -1.98 25.41 11.12
CA GLY A 486 -2.00 24.49 12.25
C GLY A 486 -0.59 24.22 12.75
N TYR A 487 -0.43 23.09 13.44
CA TYR A 487 0.86 22.56 13.87
C TYR A 487 1.04 21.15 13.31
N GLN A 488 0.75 20.12 14.11
CA GLN A 488 0.83 18.74 13.66
C GLN A 488 -0.43 18.35 12.87
N ASP A 489 -0.25 17.69 11.73
CA ASP A 489 -1.33 17.17 10.86
C ASP A 489 -2.26 18.26 10.29
N THR A 490 -1.72 19.43 9.89
CA THR A 490 -2.53 20.59 9.45
C THR A 490 -3.45 20.31 8.25
N LEU A 491 -2.92 19.76 7.15
CA LEU A 491 -3.65 19.53 5.91
C LEU A 491 -3.72 18.03 5.62
N TYR A 492 -4.93 17.47 5.76
CA TYR A 492 -5.19 16.06 5.49
C TYR A 492 -5.72 15.87 4.07
N VAL A 493 -4.79 15.63 3.13
CA VAL A 493 -5.08 15.23 1.75
C VAL A 493 -5.47 13.75 1.70
N HIS A 494 -6.64 13.44 2.28
CA HIS A 494 -7.07 12.08 2.62
C HIS A 494 -7.14 11.16 1.40
N SER A 495 -7.96 11.46 0.39
CA SER A 495 -8.20 10.58 -0.77
C SER A 495 -8.58 11.36 -2.04
N PHE A 496 -8.67 10.62 -3.17
CA PHE A 496 -9.02 11.14 -4.50
C PHE A 496 -8.04 12.18 -5.08
N ARG A 497 -8.44 12.83 -6.18
CA ARG A 497 -7.67 13.83 -6.92
C ARG A 497 -7.93 15.23 -6.39
N GLN A 498 -6.87 15.95 -6.06
CA GLN A 498 -6.93 17.27 -5.43
C GLN A 498 -5.90 18.23 -6.04
N PHE A 499 -6.21 19.53 -6.04
CA PHE A 499 -5.32 20.57 -6.54
C PHE A 499 -5.26 21.78 -5.61
N TYR A 500 -4.05 22.26 -5.31
CA TYR A 500 -3.82 23.42 -4.45
C TYR A 500 -2.93 24.41 -5.20
N ARG A 501 -3.39 25.66 -5.35
CA ARG A 501 -2.71 26.69 -6.15
C ARG A 501 -2.57 27.97 -5.36
N GLU A 502 -1.35 28.54 -5.33
CA GLU A 502 -1.09 29.82 -4.66
C GLU A 502 -1.58 29.85 -3.21
N CYS A 503 -1.41 28.72 -2.52
CA CYS A 503 -1.82 28.58 -1.13
C CYS A 503 -0.64 28.79 -0.18
N ASP A 504 -0.94 29.15 1.07
CA ASP A 504 0.03 29.16 2.16
C ASP A 504 -0.29 28.04 3.16
N ILE A 505 0.62 27.11 3.38
CA ILE A 505 0.41 25.95 4.25
C ILE A 505 1.43 25.97 5.39
N TYR A 506 0.95 26.10 6.63
CA TYR A 506 1.77 26.23 7.82
C TYR A 506 1.64 25.00 8.72
N GLY A 507 2.75 24.49 9.25
CA GLY A 507 2.70 23.42 10.24
C GLY A 507 4.05 22.98 10.76
N THR A 508 4.08 21.87 11.50
CA THR A 508 5.29 21.34 12.15
C THR A 508 5.56 19.90 11.75
N VAL A 509 4.94 18.95 12.45
CA VAL A 509 5.07 17.51 12.20
C VAL A 509 3.98 17.06 11.22
N ASP A 510 4.40 16.40 10.13
CA ASP A 510 3.54 15.70 9.17
C ASP A 510 2.41 16.55 8.62
N TYR A 511 2.66 17.84 8.42
CA TYR A 511 1.56 18.80 8.30
C TYR A 511 0.87 18.79 6.92
N ILE A 512 1.42 18.07 5.93
CA ILE A 512 0.74 17.66 4.69
C ILE A 512 0.78 16.14 4.62
N PHE A 513 -0.35 15.48 4.89
CA PHE A 513 -0.39 14.03 5.02
C PHE A 513 -1.65 13.42 4.41
N GLY A 514 -1.59 12.12 4.12
CA GLY A 514 -2.71 11.39 3.53
C GLY A 514 -2.32 10.58 2.30
N ASN A 515 -3.34 10.13 1.57
CA ASN A 515 -3.19 9.22 0.43
C ASN A 515 -4.02 9.66 -0.79
N ALA A 516 -4.23 10.96 -0.96
CA ALA A 516 -4.74 11.52 -2.21
C ALA A 516 -3.72 11.37 -3.37
N ALA A 517 -4.18 11.56 -4.59
CA ALA A 517 -3.35 12.01 -5.70
C ALA A 517 -3.45 13.53 -5.75
N VAL A 518 -2.43 14.23 -5.24
CA VAL A 518 -2.48 15.69 -5.07
C VAL A 518 -1.31 16.37 -5.77
N VAL A 519 -1.61 17.50 -6.43
CA VAL A 519 -0.60 18.45 -6.90
C VAL A 519 -0.79 19.77 -6.16
N ILE A 520 0.28 20.21 -5.50
CA ILE A 520 0.39 21.54 -4.90
C ILE A 520 1.31 22.36 -5.80
N GLN A 521 0.77 23.40 -6.44
CA GLN A 521 1.45 24.19 -7.46
C GLN A 521 1.59 25.65 -7.03
N ASN A 522 2.76 26.25 -7.23
CA ASN A 522 3.03 27.67 -6.95
C ASN A 522 2.57 28.12 -5.55
N SER A 523 2.74 27.26 -4.54
CA SER A 523 2.30 27.51 -3.17
C SER A 523 3.49 27.70 -2.24
N ASN A 524 3.26 28.26 -1.06
CA ASN A 524 4.27 28.40 -0.02
C ASN A 524 4.01 27.41 1.11
N LEU A 525 5.04 26.67 1.47
CA LEU A 525 5.03 25.70 2.55
C LEU A 525 5.93 26.23 3.67
N TYR A 526 5.34 26.50 4.82
CA TYR A 526 6.01 27.13 5.95
C TYR A 526 6.11 26.19 7.16
N ALA A 527 7.34 25.81 7.53
CA ALA A 527 7.61 25.09 8.76
C ALA A 527 7.61 26.06 9.95
N ARG A 528 6.80 25.76 10.97
CA ARG A 528 6.68 26.56 12.19
C ARG A 528 7.58 26.07 13.30
N LYS A 529 7.71 26.85 14.37
CA LYS A 529 8.38 26.42 15.61
C LYS A 529 7.59 25.27 16.27
N PRO A 530 8.17 24.06 16.41
CA PRO A 530 7.53 22.95 17.11
C PRO A 530 7.82 22.98 18.61
N ASN A 531 7.34 21.99 19.37
CA ASN A 531 7.78 21.80 20.75
C ASN A 531 9.23 21.29 20.82
N GLY A 532 9.86 21.43 21.99
CA GLY A 532 11.21 20.94 22.23
C GLY A 532 11.39 19.48 21.82
N LYS A 533 12.53 19.17 21.19
CA LYS A 533 12.92 17.83 20.67
C LYS A 533 12.09 17.29 19.49
N GLN A 534 11.00 17.95 19.09
CA GLN A 534 10.29 17.57 17.87
C GLN A 534 11.11 17.96 16.63
N LYS A 535 10.88 17.23 15.54
CA LYS A 535 11.45 17.48 14.22
C LYS A 535 10.31 17.85 13.29
N ASN A 536 10.49 18.88 12.47
CA ASN A 536 9.51 19.25 11.48
C ASN A 536 9.59 18.32 10.27
N THR A 537 8.42 17.96 9.73
CA THR A 537 8.28 17.16 8.50
C THR A 537 7.18 17.78 7.65
N TYR A 538 7.54 18.23 6.44
CA TYR A 538 6.59 18.81 5.51
C TYR A 538 5.52 17.81 5.08
N THR A 539 5.93 16.57 4.77
CA THR A 539 5.02 15.55 4.24
C THR A 539 5.07 14.22 4.99
N ALA A 540 3.92 13.56 5.09
CA ALA A 540 3.80 12.18 5.56
C ALA A 540 2.82 11.42 4.66
N GLN A 541 3.31 10.93 3.52
CA GLN A 541 2.46 10.31 2.52
C GLN A 541 2.15 8.85 2.86
N GLY A 542 0.87 8.49 2.80
CA GLY A 542 0.30 7.26 3.32
C GLY A 542 -0.12 6.22 2.29
N ARG A 543 0.61 6.07 1.17
CA ARG A 543 0.34 5.00 0.19
C ARG A 543 0.80 3.65 0.73
N ASP A 544 -0.12 2.71 0.84
CA ASP A 544 0.14 1.39 1.43
C ASP A 544 0.08 0.24 0.42
N ASP A 545 -0.31 0.51 -0.84
CA ASP A 545 -0.22 -0.45 -1.93
C ASP A 545 0.42 0.18 -3.18
N SER A 546 1.40 -0.52 -3.74
CA SER A 546 2.15 -0.08 -4.93
C SER A 546 1.29 0.15 -6.19
N ASN A 547 0.09 -0.44 -6.25
CA ASN A 547 -0.85 -0.32 -7.36
C ASN A 547 -1.83 0.85 -7.17
N GLN A 548 -1.81 1.56 -6.04
CA GLN A 548 -2.54 2.83 -5.92
C GLN A 548 -1.89 3.92 -6.77
N ASN A 549 -2.72 4.76 -7.39
CA ASN A 549 -2.28 5.91 -8.21
C ASN A 549 -2.11 7.20 -7.39
N THR A 550 -1.80 7.09 -6.10
CA THR A 550 -1.79 8.18 -5.13
C THR A 550 -0.37 8.68 -4.81
N GLY A 551 -0.25 9.87 -4.22
CA GLY A 551 1.03 10.49 -3.90
C GLY A 551 0.90 12.01 -3.74
N ILE A 552 1.93 12.64 -3.19
CA ILE A 552 2.03 14.10 -3.03
C ILE A 552 3.05 14.65 -4.03
N SER A 553 2.62 15.54 -4.91
CA SER A 553 3.49 16.27 -5.84
C SER A 553 3.55 17.75 -5.47
N ILE A 554 4.75 18.22 -5.09
CA ILE A 554 5.04 19.62 -4.78
C ILE A 554 5.75 20.23 -5.98
N LEU A 555 5.07 21.10 -6.71
CA LEU A 555 5.52 21.61 -8.01
C LEU A 555 5.68 23.13 -7.98
N ASN A 556 6.90 23.59 -8.24
CA ASN A 556 7.27 25.02 -8.24
C ASN A 556 6.80 25.78 -6.99
N CYS A 557 6.95 25.15 -5.82
CA CYS A 557 6.56 25.73 -4.54
C CYS A 557 7.78 26.36 -3.83
N LYS A 558 7.51 27.16 -2.81
CA LYS A 558 8.51 27.66 -1.85
C LYS A 558 8.44 26.83 -0.58
N VAL A 559 9.57 26.30 -0.12
CA VAL A 559 9.73 25.54 1.13
C VAL A 559 10.60 26.40 2.05
N ALA A 560 10.02 26.94 3.13
CA ALA A 560 10.69 27.92 3.99
C ALA A 560 10.29 27.81 5.46
N ALA A 561 11.05 28.47 6.35
CA ALA A 561 10.67 28.67 7.74
C ALA A 561 9.58 29.75 7.86
N ALA A 562 8.63 29.55 8.77
CA ALA A 562 7.71 30.60 9.22
C ALA A 562 8.43 31.59 10.14
N SER A 563 7.83 32.77 10.34
CA SER A 563 8.39 33.84 11.18
C SER A 563 8.71 33.40 12.62
N ASP A 564 7.96 32.44 13.17
CA ASP A 564 8.19 31.91 14.53
C ASP A 564 9.37 30.93 14.61
N LEU A 565 9.76 30.30 13.51
CA LEU A 565 10.88 29.36 13.43
C LEU A 565 12.21 30.05 13.10
N ILE A 566 12.20 31.08 12.25
CA ILE A 566 13.41 31.78 11.76
C ILE A 566 14.40 32.11 12.91
N PRO A 567 13.98 32.69 14.05
CA PRO A 567 14.91 33.07 15.13
C PRO A 567 15.57 31.89 15.84
N VAL A 568 15.02 30.68 15.70
CA VAL A 568 15.44 29.46 16.42
C VAL A 568 15.66 28.28 15.48
N GLN A 569 15.84 28.54 14.17
CA GLN A 569 15.90 27.50 13.13
C GLN A 569 17.00 26.48 13.42
N SER A 570 18.18 26.92 13.88
CA SER A 570 19.30 26.05 14.24
C SER A 570 19.01 25.07 15.39
N SER A 571 17.97 25.34 16.19
CA SER A 571 17.56 24.49 17.30
C SER A 571 16.60 23.37 16.89
N PHE A 572 16.04 23.40 15.68
CA PHE A 572 15.02 22.46 15.23
C PHE A 572 15.32 21.91 13.84
N ARG A 573 15.44 20.58 13.75
CA ARG A 573 15.67 19.91 12.47
C ARG A 573 14.39 19.84 11.65
N THR A 574 14.50 20.09 10.34
CA THR A 574 13.37 20.06 9.40
C THR A 574 13.68 19.17 8.19
N TYR A 575 12.70 18.37 7.77
CA TYR A 575 12.83 17.40 6.68
C TYR A 575 11.67 17.51 5.69
N LEU A 576 11.92 17.20 4.41
CA LEU A 576 10.94 17.20 3.32
C LEU A 576 9.78 16.23 3.56
N GLY A 577 10.01 15.15 4.30
CA GLY A 577 8.97 14.22 4.72
C GLY A 577 9.48 12.92 5.33
N ARG A 578 8.54 12.05 5.69
CA ARG A 578 8.79 10.70 6.22
C ARG A 578 7.70 9.68 5.81
N PRO A 579 8.04 8.37 5.69
CA PRO A 579 7.16 7.40 5.06
C PRO A 579 6.12 6.82 6.02
N TRP A 580 4.95 7.45 6.12
CA TRP A 580 3.86 6.97 6.99
C TRP A 580 3.38 5.55 6.65
N LYS A 581 3.44 5.14 5.38
CA LYS A 581 3.04 3.80 4.91
C LYS A 581 4.08 3.22 3.95
N GLN A 582 3.98 1.91 3.71
CA GLN A 582 5.05 1.11 3.09
C GLN A 582 5.48 1.59 1.69
N TYR A 583 4.56 2.13 0.90
CA TYR A 583 4.82 2.57 -0.47
C TYR A 583 4.74 4.09 -0.61
N SER A 584 5.06 4.82 0.47
CA SER A 584 5.02 6.28 0.54
C SER A 584 5.60 6.92 -0.72
N ARG A 585 4.91 7.91 -1.29
CA ARG A 585 5.29 8.55 -2.55
C ARG A 585 5.14 10.07 -2.51
N THR A 586 6.26 10.77 -2.49
CA THR A 586 6.32 12.23 -2.48
C THR A 586 7.38 12.71 -3.46
N VAL A 587 7.08 13.78 -4.21
CA VAL A 587 8.07 14.44 -5.07
C VAL A 587 8.09 15.95 -4.86
N TYR A 588 9.29 16.52 -4.95
CA TYR A 588 9.53 17.96 -5.01
C TYR A 588 10.16 18.29 -6.37
N LEU A 589 9.46 19.09 -7.16
CA LEU A 589 9.80 19.40 -8.55
C LEU A 589 9.91 20.91 -8.71
N LEU A 590 11.04 21.39 -9.27
CA LEU A 590 11.25 22.80 -9.63
C LEU A 590 11.00 23.79 -8.47
N SER A 591 11.09 23.32 -7.24
CA SER A 591 10.72 24.08 -6.05
C SER A 591 11.92 24.78 -5.44
N HIS A 592 11.69 25.91 -4.78
CA HIS A 592 12.72 26.62 -4.03
C HIS A 592 12.77 26.08 -2.58
N ILE A 593 13.87 25.44 -2.20
CA ILE A 593 14.08 24.83 -0.89
C ILE A 593 15.02 25.70 -0.07
N GLY A 594 14.51 26.24 1.04
CA GLY A 594 15.28 27.04 1.99
C GLY A 594 16.30 26.22 2.78
N ASP A 595 17.20 26.91 3.48
CA ASP A 595 18.34 26.34 4.21
C ASP A 595 17.96 25.58 5.49
N LEU A 596 16.70 25.66 5.91
CA LEU A 596 16.18 24.92 7.05
C LEU A 596 16.13 23.40 6.85
N VAL A 597 16.13 22.94 5.60
CA VAL A 597 16.03 21.51 5.29
C VAL A 597 17.38 20.85 5.53
N GLU A 598 17.39 19.87 6.43
CA GLU A 598 18.58 19.09 6.75
C GLU A 598 19.24 18.50 5.48
N PRO A 599 20.57 18.42 5.41
CA PRO A 599 21.26 17.85 4.24
C PRO A 599 20.77 16.44 3.86
N ALA A 600 20.40 15.63 4.86
CA ALA A 600 19.78 14.31 4.67
C ALA A 600 18.47 14.37 3.86
N GLY A 601 17.73 15.48 3.94
CA GLY A 601 16.50 15.78 3.22
C GLY A 601 15.26 15.08 3.76
N TRP A 602 15.35 13.78 4.03
CA TRP A 602 14.23 12.93 4.42
C TRP A 602 14.48 12.26 5.77
N LEU A 603 13.41 11.95 6.51
CA LEU A 603 13.47 11.34 7.84
C LEU A 603 12.85 9.94 7.84
N GLU A 604 13.47 9.00 8.53
CA GLU A 604 12.90 7.66 8.71
C GLU A 604 11.57 7.73 9.48
N TRP A 605 10.67 6.78 9.22
CA TRP A 605 9.47 6.61 10.05
C TRP A 605 9.80 5.79 11.30
N ASP A 606 10.31 4.57 11.11
CA ASP A 606 10.72 3.65 12.18
C ASP A 606 11.77 2.66 11.64
N GLY A 607 13.02 2.79 12.10
CA GLY A 607 14.14 1.96 11.63
C GLY A 607 14.25 1.91 10.11
N THR A 608 14.22 0.70 9.54
CA THR A 608 14.32 0.46 8.09
C THR A 608 12.96 0.33 7.39
N PHE A 609 11.85 0.65 8.06
CA PHE A 609 10.52 0.56 7.47
C PHE A 609 10.41 1.42 6.20
N ALA A 610 9.83 0.82 5.14
CA ALA A 610 9.54 1.44 3.84
C ALA A 610 10.74 1.93 3.00
N LEU A 611 11.97 1.96 3.53
CA LEU A 611 13.12 2.60 2.87
C LEU A 611 13.44 2.01 1.48
N ASP A 612 13.12 0.73 1.26
CA ASP A 612 13.32 0.04 -0.02
C ASP A 612 12.14 0.16 -1.00
N THR A 613 10.95 0.50 -0.50
CA THR A 613 9.69 0.43 -1.27
C THR A 613 9.05 1.79 -1.52
N LEU A 614 9.42 2.81 -0.75
CA LEU A 614 9.00 4.19 -0.96
C LEU A 614 9.51 4.75 -2.29
N TYR A 615 8.93 5.86 -2.73
CA TYR A 615 9.41 6.66 -3.85
C TYR A 615 9.50 8.13 -3.41
N TYR A 616 10.70 8.58 -3.08
CA TYR A 616 10.99 9.99 -2.78
C TYR A 616 11.88 10.59 -3.85
N GLY A 617 11.35 11.59 -4.55
CA GLY A 617 11.96 12.17 -5.74
C GLY A 617 12.20 13.67 -5.62
N GLU A 618 13.38 14.12 -6.03
CA GLU A 618 13.71 15.54 -6.19
C GLU A 618 14.09 15.81 -7.65
N TYR A 619 13.49 16.82 -8.29
CA TYR A 619 13.75 17.17 -9.69
C TYR A 619 14.04 18.67 -9.83
N ARG A 620 15.27 19.02 -10.19
CA ARG A 620 15.69 20.40 -10.52
C ARG A 620 15.19 21.46 -9.52
N ASN A 621 15.24 21.13 -8.23
CA ASN A 621 14.97 22.09 -7.16
C ASN A 621 16.09 23.13 -7.08
N ARG A 622 15.77 24.30 -6.54
CA ARG A 622 16.68 25.44 -6.39
C ARG A 622 16.70 25.92 -4.94
N GLY A 623 17.64 26.78 -4.58
CA GLY A 623 17.77 27.34 -3.23
C GLY A 623 18.77 26.59 -2.34
N PRO A 624 19.12 27.14 -1.17
CA PRO A 624 20.23 26.65 -0.36
C PRO A 624 20.01 25.23 0.20
N GLY A 625 18.76 24.81 0.45
CA GLY A 625 18.45 23.45 0.92
C GLY A 625 18.27 22.41 -0.19
N SER A 626 18.47 22.77 -1.46
CA SER A 626 18.23 21.86 -2.59
C SER A 626 19.43 20.98 -2.97
N ASN A 627 20.57 21.10 -2.29
CA ASN A 627 21.75 20.29 -2.56
C ASN A 627 21.48 18.81 -2.19
N THR A 628 21.65 17.90 -3.15
CA THR A 628 21.35 16.47 -2.99
C THR A 628 22.55 15.60 -2.64
N THR A 629 23.77 16.15 -2.58
CA THR A 629 25.02 15.39 -2.37
C THR A 629 25.10 14.64 -1.04
N ALA A 630 24.45 15.16 0.01
CA ALA A 630 24.43 14.59 1.36
C ALA A 630 23.08 13.96 1.74
N ARG A 631 22.21 13.70 0.76
CA ARG A 631 20.90 13.07 1.00
C ARG A 631 21.06 11.63 1.47
N VAL A 632 19.98 11.12 2.06
CA VAL A 632 19.87 9.70 2.46
C VAL A 632 20.16 8.75 1.29
N ARG A 633 20.71 7.57 1.60
CA ARG A 633 21.08 6.53 0.60
C ARG A 633 20.04 5.40 0.49
N TRP A 634 18.78 5.68 0.79
CA TRP A 634 17.71 4.67 0.74
C TRP A 634 17.42 4.26 -0.71
N ALA A 635 17.12 2.98 -0.96
CA ALA A 635 16.81 2.52 -2.32
C ALA A 635 15.55 3.17 -2.92
N GLY A 636 14.61 3.60 -2.07
CA GLY A 636 13.42 4.35 -2.47
C GLY A 636 13.66 5.84 -2.77
N TYR A 637 14.80 6.40 -2.36
CA TYR A 637 15.17 7.79 -2.67
C TYR A 637 15.86 7.89 -4.03
N ARG A 638 15.55 8.95 -4.80
CA ARG A 638 16.25 9.24 -6.06
C ARG A 638 16.25 10.72 -6.42
N VAL A 639 17.36 11.18 -6.97
CA VAL A 639 17.41 12.41 -7.77
C VAL A 639 16.86 12.07 -9.15
N ILE A 640 15.76 12.71 -9.54
CA ILE A 640 15.13 12.49 -10.84
C ILE A 640 15.94 13.27 -11.87
N ASN A 641 16.49 12.57 -12.86
CA ASN A 641 17.26 13.19 -13.95
C ASN A 641 16.48 13.24 -15.27
N SER A 642 15.41 12.47 -15.40
CA SER A 642 14.57 12.41 -16.60
C SER A 642 13.37 13.34 -16.49
N SER A 643 13.21 14.25 -17.46
CA SER A 643 12.00 15.06 -17.60
C SER A 643 10.76 14.21 -17.85
N THR A 644 10.89 13.05 -18.50
CA THR A 644 9.80 12.08 -18.74
C THR A 644 9.29 11.48 -17.44
N GLU A 645 10.19 11.13 -16.52
CA GLU A 645 9.83 10.65 -15.18
C GLU A 645 9.18 11.76 -14.35
N ALA A 646 9.80 12.94 -14.30
CA ALA A 646 9.25 14.09 -13.58
C ALA A 646 7.87 14.51 -14.11
N SER A 647 7.64 14.42 -15.42
CA SER A 647 6.36 14.75 -16.06
C SER A 647 5.21 13.85 -15.61
N GLN A 648 5.47 12.64 -15.08
CA GLN A 648 4.40 11.78 -14.55
C GLN A 648 3.71 12.38 -13.31
N PHE A 649 4.36 13.34 -12.65
CA PHE A 649 3.89 13.97 -11.42
C PHE A 649 3.33 15.39 -11.64
N THR A 650 3.11 15.80 -12.89
CA THR A 650 2.52 17.11 -13.23
C THR A 650 1.00 17.09 -13.14
N VAL A 651 0.37 18.27 -13.19
CA VAL A 651 -1.09 18.43 -13.12
C VAL A 651 -1.82 17.60 -14.19
N GLY A 652 -1.33 17.64 -15.44
CA GLY A 652 -1.92 16.92 -16.56
C GLY A 652 -1.88 15.40 -16.40
N ASN A 653 -0.72 14.85 -16.02
CA ASN A 653 -0.52 13.40 -15.99
C ASN A 653 -0.96 12.76 -14.67
N PHE A 654 -0.66 13.41 -13.54
CA PHE A 654 -0.82 12.80 -12.22
C PHE A 654 -2.27 12.84 -11.73
N ILE A 655 -2.97 13.96 -11.96
CA ILE A 655 -4.34 14.19 -11.49
C ILE A 655 -5.33 14.41 -12.63
N LEU A 656 -4.92 14.17 -13.88
CA LEU A 656 -5.75 14.39 -15.07
C LEU A 656 -6.34 15.80 -15.12
N GLY A 657 -5.57 16.80 -14.67
CA GLY A 657 -6.05 18.16 -14.41
C GLY A 657 -6.71 18.84 -15.60
N ASN A 658 -6.24 18.57 -16.83
CA ASN A 658 -6.82 19.11 -18.06
C ASN A 658 -8.30 18.75 -18.25
N GLN A 659 -8.79 17.70 -17.60
CA GLN A 659 -10.16 17.22 -17.76
C GLN A 659 -11.16 17.95 -16.85
N TRP A 660 -10.71 18.55 -15.75
CA TRP A 660 -11.62 19.05 -14.72
C TRP A 660 -11.24 20.43 -14.18
N LEU A 661 -9.97 20.82 -14.21
CA LEU A 661 -9.52 22.14 -13.75
C LEU A 661 -10.01 23.31 -14.63
N PRO A 662 -10.14 23.21 -15.98
CA PRO A 662 -10.68 24.32 -16.76
C PRO A 662 -12.07 24.79 -16.29
N ALA A 663 -12.92 23.88 -15.83
CA ALA A 663 -14.26 24.19 -15.29
C ALA A 663 -14.23 24.80 -13.87
N THR A 664 -13.06 24.93 -13.26
CA THR A 664 -12.88 25.59 -11.95
C THR A 664 -12.48 27.05 -12.07
N GLU A 665 -12.04 27.47 -13.27
CA GLU A 665 -11.46 28.80 -13.54
C GLU A 665 -10.19 29.13 -12.71
N ILE A 666 -9.66 28.16 -11.96
CA ILE A 666 -8.39 28.31 -11.24
C ILE A 666 -7.23 28.22 -12.24
N PRO A 667 -6.28 29.16 -12.21
CA PRO A 667 -5.12 29.10 -13.09
C PRO A 667 -4.25 27.90 -12.75
N PHE A 668 -3.83 27.16 -13.77
CA PHE A 668 -2.88 26.06 -13.65
C PHE A 668 -2.06 25.93 -14.93
N TYR A 669 -0.86 25.37 -14.81
CA TYR A 669 -0.15 24.83 -15.96
C TYR A 669 -0.10 23.31 -15.85
N SER A 670 -0.29 22.65 -16.99
CA SER A 670 -0.47 21.20 -17.05
C SER A 670 0.82 20.41 -16.84
N ASN A 671 1.94 20.95 -17.32
CA ASN A 671 3.23 20.27 -17.41
C ASN A 671 4.22 20.77 -16.34
N LEU A 672 5.53 20.58 -16.56
CA LEU A 672 6.57 21.01 -15.61
C LEU A 672 6.70 22.54 -15.54
N THR A 673 6.49 23.23 -16.66
CA THR A 673 6.55 24.69 -16.76
C THR A 673 5.24 25.24 -17.34
N ALA A 674 4.95 26.50 -17.04
CA ALA A 674 3.95 27.26 -17.77
C ALA A 674 4.49 27.54 -19.18
N THR A 675 3.77 27.07 -20.20
CA THR A 675 4.00 27.42 -21.61
C THR A 675 3.16 28.60 -22.01
#